data_AF-A0AAN9Z4Y4-F1
#
_entry.id   AF-A0AAN9Z4Y4-F1
#
_cell.length_a   1.000
_cell.length_b   1.000
_cell.length_c   1.000
_cell.angle_alpha   90.00
_cell.angle_beta   90.00
_cell.angle_gamma   90.00
#
_symmetry.space_group_name_H-M   'P 1'
#
loop_
_entity.id
_entity.type
_entity.pdbx_description
1 polymer ?
#
loop_
_entity_poly.entity_id
_entity_poly.type
_entity_poly.pdbx_seq_one_letter_code
_entity_poly.pdbx_strand_id
1 'polypeptide(L)'
;MKLKVKLRQRHFRCIPFLLLLLTHLWCIELSLGQMNDSNSVGKDEWIHCCNDSTPVQMVKVKFTSHVVRNEYIVAFDGYYKTNTREKFITAALNGSGVDHWKILARNNPASDFPSDFDVVLLEETEKLNGLNALSDHPCIRRVTPQRVVHRSLKYVNISETKSDCVGSECSYHVWQSSRPLRRSSLAINNQFWQSPGRHTSRRLLRAAVPRQITTILQADALWSMGITGTGVKVAVFDTGLAKTHPHFKKIKERTNWTNEKTLDDGLGHGTFVAGVIASSQECLGFAPDAELHVFRVFTNNQVSYTSWFLDAFNYAILKKIGVLNLSIGGPDFMDHPFVDKVWELTANKVIMVSAIGNDGPLYGTLNNPADQMDVIGVGGINFEDQIAKFSSRGMTTWELPQGYGRVKPDIVTYGSAVRGSSIKGSCRTLSGTSVASPVVAGAVTLLASGVLHRGNAINPASMKQALMASARRLPGVNMFEQGHGKLDLLKAYQILNSYKPQASLSPSYIDLTECQYMWPYCTQSLYYGAMPTIVNVTILNGLGVSGHIVGKPTWHPYTPQFGQYLDVALTHSELLWPWSGWLAVSIAAARTAASWEGIAQGHIALTIESPPEDGETDPRRSSVKLAVKAKIIPTPPKHKRILWDQYHNLRYPPGYFPRDNLRMKNDPLDWNGDHIHTNFKDMYQHLRNSGYYLEVLGSPFTCFDASQYGTILLVDAEEEYFPEEVAKLKRDVDNGLSLIVFADWYNVTVMKKVKFYDENTRQWWMPDTGGANVPALNDLLSSWGIALGDRVFEGDFTLGDHDMYFASGTSISRFPEGGLIISQTLKDQGQEVLGQDSVTVENVPILGLLQSKAQEKSGRIVVYGDSNCLDNSHLQKDCFWMLDALLEYTSSGHLPSIFKYHQSEFSQKIIDLPQRMEGNHLYRYSKVLENHMGSLQTRPLPQCPHLVWTHPIPLNKSAPTNLYQSQKLLSFAIDGQFPVWKIGPPPKGGSGNPNDGLPGDLWGWRTEGSNPGYYDEDSLSLGPALILTVLSFLVVCLAYRCYHQRTRPRRKRPPRLRRLMAALNAGRVPAV
;
A
#
# COMPACT_ATOMS: atom_id res chain seq x y z
N MET A 1 -16.76 -40.16 -70.14
CA MET A 1 -16.40 -40.64 -71.51
C MET A 1 -14.92 -41.04 -71.51
N LYS A 2 -14.50 -42.12 -72.18
CA LYS A 2 -13.08 -42.53 -72.29
C LYS A 2 -12.61 -42.37 -73.74
N LEU A 3 -11.35 -41.96 -73.95
CA LEU A 3 -10.43 -42.60 -74.92
C LEU A 3 -8.98 -42.08 -74.79
N LYS A 4 -8.01 -42.97 -75.05
CA LYS A 4 -6.53 -42.79 -75.05
C LYS A 4 -5.93 -42.34 -73.69
N VAL A 5 -5.29 -43.22 -72.90
CA VAL A 5 -3.91 -43.79 -73.04
C VAL A 5 -2.84 -42.72 -72.77
N LYS A 6 -2.05 -42.67 -71.67
CA LYS A 6 -1.46 -43.61 -70.67
C LYS A 6 0.00 -44.01 -71.00
N LEU A 7 0.85 -44.10 -69.95
CA LEU A 7 2.31 -44.45 -69.91
C LEU A 7 3.27 -43.23 -69.98
N ARG A 8 4.49 -43.23 -69.39
CA ARG A 8 4.98 -43.75 -68.07
C ARG A 8 6.42 -43.22 -67.77
N GLN A 9 6.76 -43.09 -66.47
CA GLN A 9 8.12 -43.18 -65.87
C GLN A 9 9.23 -42.09 -66.02
N ARG A 10 9.79 -41.72 -64.85
CA ARG A 10 11.23 -41.60 -64.46
C ARG A 10 12.11 -40.36 -64.80
N HIS A 11 12.39 -39.60 -63.71
CA HIS A 11 13.71 -39.27 -63.12
C HIS A 11 14.68 -38.17 -63.65
N PHE A 12 15.09 -37.33 -62.67
CA PHE A 12 16.44 -36.76 -62.39
C PHE A 12 17.15 -35.74 -63.34
N ARG A 13 17.27 -34.49 -62.85
CA ARG A 13 18.49 -33.64 -62.59
C ARG A 13 18.01 -32.18 -62.35
N CYS A 14 18.46 -31.37 -61.38
CA CYS A 14 19.78 -31.01 -60.80
C CYS A 14 20.51 -29.84 -61.52
N ILE A 15 20.30 -28.61 -61.02
CA ILE A 15 21.31 -27.64 -60.47
C ILE A 15 22.61 -27.44 -61.30
N PRO A 16 23.00 -26.21 -61.74
CA PRO A 16 23.68 -25.25 -60.83
C PRO A 16 23.68 -23.71 -61.11
N PHE A 17 23.99 -22.94 -60.03
CA PHE A 17 24.82 -21.71 -59.89
C PHE A 17 24.65 -20.41 -60.76
N LEU A 18 24.17 -19.34 -60.09
CA LEU A 18 24.94 -18.16 -59.61
C LEU A 18 25.79 -17.29 -60.59
N LEU A 19 25.43 -16.00 -60.81
CA LEU A 19 26.28 -14.78 -60.58
C LEU A 19 25.62 -13.41 -60.94
N LEU A 20 26.31 -12.33 -60.54
CA LEU A 20 26.27 -10.91 -61.01
C LEU A 20 25.26 -9.87 -60.44
N LEU A 21 25.59 -8.59 -60.66
CA LEU A 21 25.34 -7.42 -59.78
C LEU A 21 24.78 -6.16 -60.51
N LEU A 22 23.95 -5.38 -59.78
CA LEU A 22 23.87 -3.90 -59.68
C LEU A 22 23.31 -2.96 -60.80
N THR A 23 22.74 -1.84 -60.27
CA THR A 23 22.64 -0.44 -60.77
C THR A 23 21.79 -0.05 -62.00
N HIS A 24 20.80 0.86 -61.79
CA HIS A 24 20.87 2.28 -62.23
C HIS A 24 19.77 3.18 -61.58
N LEU A 25 19.71 4.48 -61.91
CA LEU A 25 18.94 5.55 -61.26
C LEU A 25 18.37 6.61 -62.25
N TRP A 26 17.22 7.20 -61.86
CA TRP A 26 16.73 8.59 -62.08
C TRP A 26 16.10 9.12 -63.41
N CYS A 27 14.88 9.71 -63.25
CA CYS A 27 14.22 10.84 -63.97
C CYS A 27 13.05 11.39 -63.07
N ILE A 28 12.51 12.63 -63.06
CA ILE A 28 12.53 13.86 -63.89
C ILE A 28 11.46 13.85 -65.03
N GLU A 29 10.50 14.78 -65.20
CA GLU A 29 10.13 16.06 -64.52
C GLU A 29 8.67 16.55 -64.85
N LEU A 30 8.13 17.56 -64.11
CA LEU A 30 7.12 18.60 -64.50
C LEU A 30 5.69 18.19 -65.00
N SER A 31 4.58 18.98 -64.87
CA SER A 31 4.22 20.17 -64.05
C SER A 31 2.69 20.48 -64.05
N LEU A 32 2.23 21.29 -63.09
CA LEU A 32 1.05 22.21 -63.05
C LEU A 32 -0.42 21.72 -63.31
N GLY A 33 -1.33 22.14 -62.42
CA GLY A 33 -2.79 22.13 -62.57
C GLY A 33 -3.51 22.72 -61.32
N GLN A 34 -4.63 23.44 -61.49
CA GLN A 34 -5.34 24.16 -60.41
C GLN A 34 -6.77 23.64 -60.12
N MET A 35 -7.32 24.10 -58.98
CA MET A 35 -8.75 24.31 -58.68
C MET A 35 -9.68 23.14 -58.25
N ASN A 36 -10.15 23.29 -57.00
CA ASN A 36 -11.54 23.32 -56.51
C ASN A 36 -12.55 22.14 -56.61
N ASP A 37 -13.34 22.09 -55.54
CA ASP A 37 -14.76 21.74 -55.41
C ASP A 37 -15.28 20.28 -55.47
N SER A 38 -15.57 19.79 -54.26
CA SER A 38 -16.88 19.23 -53.83
C SER A 38 -17.21 17.74 -54.03
N ASN A 39 -17.80 17.19 -52.97
CA ASN A 39 -18.78 16.09 -52.89
C ASN A 39 -18.76 14.95 -53.93
N SER A 40 -18.33 13.77 -53.48
CA SER A 40 -19.11 12.54 -53.75
C SER A 40 -19.00 11.55 -52.59
N VAL A 41 -20.04 10.72 -52.41
CA VAL A 41 -20.13 9.70 -51.36
C VAL A 41 -20.12 8.32 -52.01
N GLY A 42 -19.20 7.44 -51.60
CA GLY A 42 -19.27 6.04 -52.01
C GLY A 42 -18.00 5.23 -51.75
N LYS A 43 -18.07 4.35 -50.74
CA LYS A 43 -17.35 3.08 -50.60
C LYS A 43 -15.87 3.03 -51.04
N ASP A 44 -14.99 2.89 -50.05
CA ASP A 44 -14.25 1.63 -49.92
C ASP A 44 -13.90 1.38 -48.44
N GLU A 45 -14.27 0.19 -47.95
CA GLU A 45 -13.82 -0.36 -46.67
C GLU A 45 -12.68 -1.36 -46.93
N TRP A 46 -12.06 -1.89 -45.87
CA TRP A 46 -11.09 -3.00 -45.91
C TRP A 46 -9.73 -2.71 -46.57
N ILE A 47 -8.87 -1.95 -45.87
CA ILE A 47 -7.55 -2.43 -45.37
C ILE A 47 -6.93 -1.31 -44.51
N HIS A 48 -7.00 -1.43 -43.18
CA HIS A 48 -6.18 -0.64 -42.25
C HIS A 48 -6.01 -1.30 -40.87
N CYS A 49 -5.74 -2.61 -40.84
CA CYS A 49 -5.22 -3.25 -39.64
C CYS A 49 -3.72 -2.90 -39.47
N CYS A 50 -3.29 -2.70 -38.22
CA CYS A 50 -1.90 -2.47 -37.79
C CYS A 50 -1.27 -1.09 -38.05
N ASN A 51 -1.88 0.01 -37.57
CA ASN A 51 -1.06 1.15 -37.10
C ASN A 51 -1.63 1.99 -35.93
N ASP A 52 -2.62 1.48 -35.17
CA ASP A 52 -3.19 2.19 -34.02
C ASP A 52 -2.25 2.18 -32.79
N SER A 53 -1.30 3.13 -32.77
CA SER A 53 -0.58 3.50 -31.55
C SER A 53 -1.48 4.34 -30.63
N THR A 54 -2.48 3.71 -30.01
CA THR A 54 -3.36 4.39 -29.04
C THR A 54 -2.51 5.06 -27.94
N PRO A 55 -2.70 6.38 -27.67
CA PRO A 55 -1.88 7.06 -26.68
C PRO A 55 -2.12 6.44 -25.30
N VAL A 56 -1.03 6.17 -24.58
CA VAL A 56 -1.14 5.64 -23.22
C VAL A 56 -1.61 6.76 -22.31
N GLN A 57 -2.73 6.53 -21.62
CA GLN A 57 -3.30 7.50 -20.68
C GLN A 57 -3.03 7.09 -19.24
N MET A 58 -2.62 8.04 -18.40
CA MET A 58 -2.58 7.88 -16.95
C MET A 58 -3.92 8.33 -16.36
N VAL A 59 -4.53 7.49 -15.53
CA VAL A 59 -5.74 7.84 -14.79
C VAL A 59 -5.31 8.48 -13.47
N LYS A 60 -5.32 9.82 -13.42
CA LYS A 60 -5.28 10.54 -12.14
C LYS A 60 -6.67 10.50 -11.54
N VAL A 61 -6.77 10.11 -10.27
CA VAL A 61 -8.01 10.11 -9.50
C VAL A 61 -7.86 11.20 -8.46
N LYS A 62 -8.74 12.21 -8.44
CA LYS A 62 -8.96 13.03 -7.24
C LYS A 62 -10.25 12.57 -6.56
N PHE A 63 -10.24 12.48 -5.24
CA PHE A 63 -11.38 12.07 -4.43
C PHE A 63 -11.69 13.18 -3.41
N THR A 64 -12.97 13.51 -3.24
CA THR A 64 -13.44 14.35 -2.12
C THR A 64 -14.75 13.76 -1.58
N SER A 65 -14.99 13.84 -0.26
CA SER A 65 -16.19 13.26 0.37
C SER A 65 -16.70 14.10 1.52
N HIS A 66 -18.02 14.25 1.60
CA HIS A 66 -18.65 15.38 2.28
C HIS A 66 -19.97 15.02 2.94
N VAL A 67 -20.25 15.60 4.10
CA VAL A 67 -21.55 15.46 4.76
C VAL A 67 -22.64 16.16 3.96
N VAL A 68 -23.70 15.43 3.62
CA VAL A 68 -24.94 15.99 3.07
C VAL A 68 -25.71 16.62 4.22
N ARG A 69 -25.94 17.94 4.15
CA ARG A 69 -26.69 18.66 5.20
C ARG A 69 -28.02 17.97 5.51
N ASN A 70 -28.29 17.80 6.80
CA ASN A 70 -29.57 17.33 7.35
C ASN A 70 -29.96 15.87 7.00
N GLU A 71 -29.19 15.16 6.17
CA GLU A 71 -29.40 13.73 5.85
C GLU A 71 -28.54 12.83 6.75
N TYR A 72 -29.17 11.84 7.39
CA TYR A 72 -28.52 10.92 8.30
C TYR A 72 -28.85 9.46 7.95
N ILE A 73 -27.82 8.64 7.81
CA ILE A 73 -27.90 7.17 7.77
C ILE A 73 -28.22 6.71 9.20
N VAL A 74 -29.42 6.17 9.38
CA VAL A 74 -29.84 5.47 10.61
C VAL A 74 -29.62 3.98 10.36
N ALA A 75 -28.61 3.40 11.02
CA ALA A 75 -28.28 1.99 10.95
C ALA A 75 -28.90 1.24 12.14
N PHE A 76 -29.56 0.12 11.86
CA PHE A 76 -30.24 -0.73 12.83
C PHE A 76 -29.32 -1.87 13.32
N ASP A 77 -29.79 -2.62 14.32
CA ASP A 77 -29.12 -3.82 14.83
C ASP A 77 -29.27 -5.07 13.93
N GLY A 78 -30.15 -5.02 12.93
CA GLY A 78 -30.39 -6.12 11.98
C GLY A 78 -31.20 -5.73 10.74
N TYR A 79 -31.49 -6.71 9.89
CA TYR A 79 -32.22 -6.53 8.63
C TYR A 79 -33.74 -6.56 8.84
N TYR A 80 -34.40 -5.43 8.58
CA TYR A 80 -35.85 -5.27 8.80
C TYR A 80 -36.61 -4.83 7.55
N LYS A 81 -37.91 -5.11 7.51
CA LYS A 81 -38.83 -4.59 6.47
C LYS A 81 -39.12 -3.10 6.71
N THR A 82 -39.39 -2.33 5.66
CA THR A 82 -39.60 -0.87 5.72
C THR A 82 -40.59 -0.42 6.81
N ASN A 83 -41.78 -1.03 6.89
CA ASN A 83 -42.78 -0.72 7.93
C ASN A 83 -42.24 -0.86 9.38
N THR A 84 -41.31 -1.78 9.63
CA THR A 84 -40.66 -1.96 10.94
C THR A 84 -39.63 -0.86 11.22
N ARG A 85 -38.85 -0.49 10.20
CA ARG A 85 -37.78 0.54 10.30
C ARG A 85 -38.36 1.93 10.45
N GLU A 86 -39.42 2.20 9.68
CA GLU A 86 -40.29 3.36 9.80
C GLU A 86 -40.83 3.47 11.23
N LYS A 87 -41.38 2.40 11.81
CA LYS A 87 -41.83 2.39 13.22
C LYS A 87 -40.73 2.67 14.24
N PHE A 88 -39.51 2.16 14.05
CA PHE A 88 -38.39 2.48 14.96
C PHE A 88 -38.01 3.96 14.88
N ILE A 89 -37.90 4.53 13.67
CA ILE A 89 -37.61 5.96 13.48
C ILE A 89 -38.75 6.84 14.04
N THR A 90 -40.01 6.49 13.77
CA THR A 90 -41.18 7.18 14.35
C THR A 90 -41.20 7.09 15.87
N ALA A 91 -40.92 5.92 16.46
CA ALA A 91 -40.91 5.75 17.91
C ALA A 91 -39.80 6.54 18.60
N ALA A 92 -38.62 6.62 17.98
CA ALA A 92 -37.49 7.42 18.47
C ALA A 92 -37.74 8.93 18.38
N LEU A 93 -38.34 9.41 17.28
CA LEU A 93 -38.59 10.84 17.08
C LEU A 93 -39.88 11.33 17.75
N ASN A 94 -40.85 10.46 18.06
CA ASN A 94 -42.08 10.83 18.76
C ASN A 94 -41.78 11.28 20.21
N GLY A 95 -42.05 12.55 20.51
CA GLY A 95 -41.76 13.16 21.81
C GLY A 95 -40.37 13.80 21.94
N SER A 96 -39.51 13.69 20.92
CA SER A 96 -38.18 14.34 20.90
C SER A 96 -38.22 15.86 20.68
N GLY A 97 -39.37 16.40 20.22
CA GLY A 97 -39.55 17.79 19.83
C GLY A 97 -39.18 18.11 18.38
N VAL A 98 -39.09 17.10 17.51
CA VAL A 98 -38.79 17.25 16.08
C VAL A 98 -40.07 17.13 15.24
N ASP A 99 -40.66 18.28 14.90
CA ASP A 99 -41.93 18.35 14.15
C ASP A 99 -41.79 18.08 12.65
N HIS A 100 -40.58 18.23 12.09
CA HIS A 100 -40.31 18.15 10.65
C HIS A 100 -39.15 17.18 10.34
N TRP A 101 -39.51 15.96 9.92
CA TRP A 101 -38.58 14.94 9.45
C TRP A 101 -39.23 14.07 8.38
N LYS A 102 -38.42 13.39 7.55
CA LYS A 102 -38.89 12.39 6.58
C LYS A 102 -37.85 11.33 6.26
N ILE A 103 -38.30 10.09 6.00
CA ILE A 103 -37.44 9.04 5.44
C ILE A 103 -37.30 9.28 3.93
N LEU A 104 -36.08 9.22 3.39
CA LEU A 104 -35.82 9.37 1.97
C LEU A 104 -36.06 8.06 1.22
N ALA A 105 -36.88 8.11 0.16
CA ALA A 105 -37.25 6.95 -0.63
C ALA A 105 -36.07 6.38 -1.44
N ARG A 106 -35.58 5.20 -1.02
CA ARG A 106 -34.53 4.44 -1.72
C ARG A 106 -35.09 3.76 -2.97
N ASN A 107 -35.26 4.50 -4.06
CA ASN A 107 -35.88 4.03 -5.32
C ASN A 107 -34.90 3.20 -6.18
N ASN A 108 -34.46 2.05 -5.68
CA ASN A 108 -33.47 1.17 -6.33
C ASN A 108 -33.76 -0.33 -6.06
N PRO A 109 -33.07 -1.28 -6.72
CA PRO A 109 -33.37 -2.72 -6.59
C PRO A 109 -33.20 -3.34 -5.19
N ALA A 110 -32.71 -2.62 -4.18
CA ALA A 110 -32.66 -3.09 -2.80
C ALA A 110 -33.95 -2.78 -2.01
N SER A 111 -34.86 -1.93 -2.53
CA SER A 111 -36.09 -1.54 -1.83
C SER A 111 -37.09 -2.67 -1.60
N ASP A 112 -37.09 -3.67 -2.48
CA ASP A 112 -37.94 -4.87 -2.39
C ASP A 112 -37.52 -5.83 -1.27
N PHE A 113 -36.36 -5.57 -0.65
CA PHE A 113 -35.73 -6.45 0.34
C PHE A 113 -35.64 -5.79 1.73
N PRO A 114 -35.51 -6.59 2.81
CA PRO A 114 -35.11 -6.07 4.10
C PRO A 114 -33.78 -5.31 4.03
N SER A 115 -33.63 -4.27 4.86
CA SER A 115 -32.42 -3.46 4.95
C SER A 115 -32.03 -3.24 6.41
N ASP A 116 -30.74 -3.08 6.66
CA ASP A 116 -30.15 -2.74 7.95
C ASP A 116 -30.02 -1.22 8.16
N PHE A 117 -30.34 -0.39 7.16
CA PHE A 117 -30.31 1.08 7.30
C PHE A 117 -31.41 1.76 6.48
N ASP A 118 -31.82 2.96 6.91
CA ASP A 118 -32.53 3.96 6.09
C ASP A 118 -31.81 5.31 6.16
N VAL A 119 -32.17 6.25 5.26
CA VAL A 119 -31.71 7.65 5.33
C VAL A 119 -32.87 8.54 5.76
N VAL A 120 -32.66 9.30 6.84
CA VAL A 120 -33.62 10.25 7.39
C VAL A 120 -33.15 11.67 7.13
N LEU A 121 -34.02 12.52 6.59
CA LEU A 121 -33.84 13.96 6.58
C LEU A 121 -34.50 14.54 7.83
N LEU A 122 -33.71 15.21 8.68
CA LEU A 122 -34.21 15.98 9.83
C LEU A 122 -34.18 17.46 9.47
N GLU A 123 -35.31 18.16 9.45
CA GLU A 123 -35.36 19.58 9.03
C GLU A 123 -35.10 20.55 10.20
N GLU A 124 -34.43 20.07 11.25
CA GLU A 124 -33.87 20.91 12.33
C GLU A 124 -32.71 21.78 11.81
N THR A 125 -32.68 23.05 12.19
CA THR A 125 -31.59 23.97 11.82
C THR A 125 -30.45 24.04 12.85
N GLU A 126 -30.76 23.91 14.16
CA GLU A 126 -29.83 24.25 15.25
C GLU A 126 -29.88 23.33 16.49
N LYS A 127 -30.67 22.25 16.47
CA LYS A 127 -30.85 21.34 17.63
C LYS A 127 -30.25 19.96 17.37
N LEU A 128 -29.78 19.32 18.44
CA LEU A 128 -29.25 17.95 18.46
C LEU A 128 -30.29 16.91 18.93
N ASN A 129 -31.50 17.35 19.28
CA ASN A 129 -32.50 16.54 19.96
C ASN A 129 -32.93 15.31 19.16
N GLY A 130 -33.19 15.45 17.86
CA GLY A 130 -33.55 14.32 17.00
C GLY A 130 -32.43 13.29 16.86
N LEU A 131 -31.17 13.75 16.82
CA LEU A 131 -30.01 12.87 16.68
C LEU A 131 -29.73 12.08 17.95
N ASN A 132 -29.87 12.70 19.13
CA ASN A 132 -29.78 12.01 20.40
C ASN A 132 -30.89 10.98 20.54
N ALA A 133 -32.16 11.37 20.32
CA ALA A 133 -33.31 10.48 20.44
C ALA A 133 -33.27 9.28 19.48
N LEU A 134 -32.73 9.45 18.26
CA LEU A 134 -32.45 8.35 17.34
C LEU A 134 -31.30 7.44 17.82
N SER A 135 -30.28 8.00 18.49
CA SER A 135 -29.12 7.24 19.00
C SER A 135 -29.42 6.49 20.30
N ASP A 136 -30.37 6.99 21.10
CA ASP A 136 -30.80 6.39 22.37
C ASP A 136 -31.80 5.22 22.18
N HIS A 137 -32.32 5.02 20.96
CA HIS A 137 -33.32 3.99 20.67
C HIS A 137 -32.68 2.59 20.52
N PRO A 138 -33.12 1.55 21.27
CA PRO A 138 -32.37 0.30 21.44
C PRO A 138 -32.13 -0.52 20.16
N CYS A 139 -33.01 -0.43 19.16
CA CYS A 139 -32.82 -1.13 17.87
C CYS A 139 -32.01 -0.32 16.83
N ILE A 140 -31.56 0.90 17.16
CA ILE A 140 -30.71 1.73 16.30
C ILE A 140 -29.27 1.55 16.79
N ARG A 141 -28.42 0.93 15.95
CA ARG A 141 -27.01 0.65 16.25
C ARG A 141 -26.16 1.92 16.14
N ARG A 142 -26.47 2.82 15.20
CA ARG A 142 -25.76 4.09 15.01
C ARG A 142 -26.54 5.07 14.14
N VAL A 143 -26.46 6.35 14.47
CA VAL A 143 -26.80 7.46 13.56
C VAL A 143 -25.52 8.06 13.01
N THR A 144 -25.45 8.29 11.70
CA THR A 144 -24.26 8.85 11.02
C THR A 144 -24.68 9.83 9.93
N PRO A 145 -24.00 10.97 9.75
CA PRO A 145 -24.29 11.85 8.62
C PRO A 145 -24.10 11.11 7.29
N GLN A 146 -25.08 11.21 6.39
CA GLN A 146 -24.95 10.74 5.01
C GLN A 146 -23.78 11.48 4.35
N ARG A 147 -22.92 10.76 3.62
CA ARG A 147 -21.88 11.40 2.81
C ARG A 147 -22.15 11.28 1.32
N VAL A 148 -21.85 12.36 0.60
CA VAL A 148 -21.69 12.39 -0.86
C VAL A 148 -20.20 12.25 -1.19
N VAL A 149 -19.87 11.58 -2.30
CA VAL A 149 -18.52 11.23 -2.72
C VAL A 149 -18.32 11.65 -4.17
N HIS A 150 -17.31 12.50 -4.43
CA HIS A 150 -16.97 12.99 -5.76
C HIS A 150 -15.62 12.41 -6.19
N ARG A 151 -15.58 11.77 -7.37
CA ARG A 151 -14.37 11.11 -7.90
C ARG A 151 -13.99 11.67 -9.27
N SER A 152 -13.11 12.67 -9.33
CA SER A 152 -12.65 13.22 -10.61
C SER A 152 -11.61 12.28 -11.25
N LEU A 153 -12.03 11.50 -12.26
CA LEU A 153 -11.12 10.78 -13.15
C LEU A 153 -10.59 11.75 -14.22
N LYS A 154 -9.29 12.03 -14.20
CA LYS A 154 -8.60 12.81 -15.24
C LYS A 154 -7.64 11.90 -16.00
N TYR A 155 -7.93 11.69 -17.29
CA TYR A 155 -7.05 10.96 -18.21
C TYR A 155 -5.98 11.91 -18.76
N VAL A 156 -4.71 11.66 -18.45
CA VAL A 156 -3.57 12.47 -18.94
C VAL A 156 -2.80 11.67 -19.99
N ASN A 157 -2.61 12.21 -21.20
CA ASN A 157 -1.82 11.55 -22.24
C ASN A 157 -0.34 11.59 -21.85
N ILE A 158 0.33 10.42 -21.80
CA ILE A 158 1.74 10.33 -21.39
C ILE A 158 2.69 10.97 -22.44
N SER A 159 2.20 11.26 -23.64
CA SER A 159 2.91 12.03 -24.68
C SER A 159 3.01 13.54 -24.39
N GLU A 160 2.08 14.10 -23.61
CA GLU A 160 1.99 15.55 -23.35
C GLU A 160 2.87 16.03 -22.19
N THR A 161 3.44 15.13 -21.39
CA THR A 161 4.40 15.46 -20.31
C THR A 161 5.79 15.86 -20.84
N LYS A 162 5.85 16.44 -22.04
CA LYS A 162 7.06 16.88 -22.75
C LYS A 162 6.99 18.28 -23.38
N SER A 163 5.97 19.08 -23.07
CA SER A 163 5.99 20.52 -23.37
C SER A 163 4.96 21.29 -22.53
N ASP A 164 5.44 22.17 -21.65
CA ASP A 164 4.81 23.46 -21.34
C ASP A 164 5.81 24.31 -20.50
N CYS A 165 6.85 24.78 -21.18
CA CYS A 165 7.89 25.66 -20.62
C CYS A 165 8.26 26.74 -21.65
N VAL A 166 7.39 27.73 -21.83
CA VAL A 166 7.67 28.93 -22.63
C VAL A 166 8.18 30.02 -21.68
N GLY A 167 9.48 29.97 -21.38
CA GLY A 167 10.16 30.87 -20.46
C GLY A 167 11.58 30.38 -20.20
N SER A 168 12.57 31.27 -20.26
CA SER A 168 13.99 30.90 -20.23
C SER A 168 14.56 30.74 -18.82
N GLU A 169 13.86 30.04 -17.94
CA GLU A 169 14.32 29.73 -16.57
C GLU A 169 13.66 28.45 -16.05
N CYS A 170 14.21 27.29 -16.44
CA CYS A 170 13.75 25.95 -16.03
C CYS A 170 14.94 24.99 -15.92
N SER A 171 15.61 24.98 -14.76
CA SER A 171 16.68 24.01 -14.45
C SER A 171 16.08 22.62 -14.21
N TYR A 172 16.18 21.74 -15.20
CA TYR A 172 15.78 20.34 -15.08
C TYR A 172 16.75 19.60 -14.15
N HIS A 173 16.47 19.59 -12.84
CA HIS A 173 17.21 18.80 -11.86
C HIS A 173 16.90 17.30 -12.04
N VAL A 174 17.64 16.69 -12.97
CA VAL A 174 17.86 15.25 -13.00
C VAL A 174 18.36 14.84 -11.62
N TRP A 175 17.69 13.88 -10.99
CA TRP A 175 18.12 13.27 -9.72
C TRP A 175 19.48 12.57 -9.88
N GLN A 176 20.56 13.34 -9.79
CA GLN A 176 21.92 12.88 -9.62
C GLN A 176 22.26 12.97 -8.14
N SER A 177 22.34 11.83 -7.45
CA SER A 177 22.93 11.79 -6.11
C SER A 177 24.34 12.38 -6.16
N SER A 178 24.62 13.40 -5.36
CA SER A 178 25.86 14.18 -5.33
C SER A 178 27.07 13.35 -4.85
N ARG A 179 27.58 12.48 -5.73
CA ARG A 179 28.81 11.69 -5.53
C ARG A 179 29.83 11.99 -6.62
N PRO A 180 30.86 12.82 -6.36
CA PRO A 180 31.95 13.05 -7.30
C PRO A 180 32.72 11.76 -7.60
N LEU A 181 32.53 11.17 -8.79
CA LEU A 181 33.19 9.93 -9.21
C LEU A 181 34.67 10.13 -9.61
N ARG A 182 35.50 10.63 -8.68
CA ARG A 182 36.96 10.61 -8.81
C ARG A 182 37.49 9.17 -8.69
N ARG A 183 37.70 8.52 -9.83
CA ARG A 183 38.32 7.18 -9.91
C ARG A 183 39.85 7.26 -9.87
N SER A 184 40.41 7.36 -8.67
CA SER A 184 41.81 7.07 -8.37
C SER A 184 41.96 6.76 -6.87
N SER A 185 42.61 5.67 -6.43
CA SER A 185 43.25 4.57 -7.16
C SER A 185 43.45 3.35 -6.23
N LEU A 186 43.78 2.18 -6.81
CA LEU A 186 44.46 1.03 -6.17
C LEU A 186 44.05 0.61 -4.75
N ALA A 187 43.21 -0.44 -4.66
CA ALA A 187 43.23 -1.40 -3.54
C ALA A 187 43.13 -2.83 -4.10
N ILE A 188 43.89 -3.77 -3.52
CA ILE A 188 44.12 -5.11 -4.10
C ILE A 188 43.70 -6.18 -3.08
N ASN A 189 42.63 -6.96 -3.38
CA ASN A 189 42.65 -8.44 -3.31
C ASN A 189 41.32 -9.12 -3.73
N ASN A 190 41.39 -10.43 -4.00
CA ASN A 190 40.36 -11.25 -4.65
C ASN A 190 39.24 -11.77 -3.73
N GLN A 191 38.01 -11.84 -4.27
CA GLN A 191 37.15 -13.03 -4.46
C GLN A 191 35.72 -12.54 -4.81
N PHE A 192 35.12 -12.71 -6.00
CA PHE A 192 35.24 -13.64 -7.14
C PHE A 192 34.41 -14.95 -7.01
N TRP A 193 33.11 -14.85 -7.33
CA TRP A 193 32.33 -15.90 -7.99
C TRP A 193 31.44 -15.29 -9.08
N GLN A 194 31.23 -16.02 -10.18
CA GLN A 194 30.62 -15.50 -11.41
C GLN A 194 29.15 -15.88 -11.56
N SER A 195 28.32 -14.93 -11.99
CA SER A 195 26.99 -15.20 -12.55
C SER A 195 27.07 -15.27 -14.08
N PRO A 196 26.76 -16.42 -14.73
CA PRO A 196 26.97 -16.62 -16.16
C PRO A 196 25.84 -16.01 -17.02
N GLY A 197 25.82 -14.68 -17.16
CA GLY A 197 24.88 -13.99 -18.04
C GLY A 197 25.16 -14.22 -19.54
N ARG A 198 24.14 -14.65 -20.31
CA ARG A 198 24.29 -14.78 -21.79
C ARG A 198 23.04 -14.57 -22.67
N HIS A 199 22.04 -13.80 -22.21
CA HIS A 199 20.80 -13.51 -22.97
C HIS A 199 20.39 -12.02 -23.02
N THR A 200 21.33 -11.09 -23.07
CA THR A 200 21.04 -9.64 -23.20
C THR A 200 20.72 -9.19 -24.63
N SER A 201 21.34 -9.78 -25.66
CA SER A 201 21.23 -9.34 -27.07
C SER A 201 19.94 -9.72 -27.82
N ARG A 202 18.95 -10.33 -27.15
CA ARG A 202 17.65 -10.70 -27.76
C ARG A 202 16.42 -10.00 -27.16
N ARG A 203 16.59 -8.98 -26.32
CA ARG A 203 15.46 -8.22 -25.75
C ARG A 203 14.88 -7.16 -26.70
N LEU A 204 15.71 -6.45 -27.46
CA LEU A 204 15.28 -5.31 -28.30
C LEU A 204 14.24 -5.71 -29.38
N LEU A 205 14.43 -6.84 -30.07
CA LEU A 205 13.48 -7.35 -31.07
C LEU A 205 12.23 -8.05 -30.47
N ARG A 206 11.96 -7.88 -29.18
CA ARG A 206 10.77 -8.41 -28.47
C ARG A 206 9.96 -7.34 -27.74
N ALA A 207 10.24 -6.06 -27.98
CA ALA A 207 9.52 -4.92 -27.41
C ALA A 207 8.36 -4.42 -28.29
N ALA A 208 8.37 -4.72 -29.61
CA ALA A 208 7.45 -4.15 -30.60
C ALA A 208 6.13 -4.93 -30.81
N VAL A 209 5.74 -5.81 -29.87
CA VAL A 209 4.43 -6.48 -29.88
C VAL A 209 3.70 -6.09 -28.59
N PRO A 210 2.52 -5.44 -28.66
CA PRO A 210 1.76 -5.10 -27.46
C PRO A 210 1.30 -6.38 -26.77
N ARG A 211 1.97 -6.74 -25.66
CA ARG A 211 1.73 -8.01 -24.98
C ARG A 211 0.47 -7.94 -24.15
N GLN A 212 -0.44 -8.87 -24.41
CA GLN A 212 -1.66 -9.01 -23.63
C GLN A 212 -1.33 -9.53 -22.22
N ILE A 213 -1.88 -8.84 -21.22
CA ILE A 213 -1.59 -9.06 -19.79
C ILE A 213 -1.90 -10.48 -19.33
N THR A 214 -2.97 -11.08 -19.86
CA THR A 214 -3.40 -12.46 -19.62
C THR A 214 -2.32 -13.48 -19.97
N THR A 215 -1.66 -13.33 -21.12
CA THR A 215 -0.56 -14.21 -21.55
C THR A 215 0.71 -14.01 -20.71
N ILE A 216 1.00 -12.79 -20.24
CA ILE A 216 2.18 -12.54 -19.39
C ILE A 216 1.98 -13.17 -17.99
N LEU A 217 0.76 -13.17 -17.49
CA LEU A 217 0.37 -13.81 -16.22
C LEU A 217 -0.14 -15.25 -16.40
N GLN A 218 0.06 -15.85 -17.59
CA GLN A 218 -0.17 -17.26 -17.90
C GLN A 218 -1.63 -17.76 -17.73
N ALA A 219 -2.62 -16.89 -17.94
CA ALA A 219 -4.04 -17.25 -17.90
C ALA A 219 -4.45 -18.21 -19.03
N ASP A 220 -3.74 -18.16 -20.16
CA ASP A 220 -3.89 -19.07 -21.30
C ASP A 220 -3.66 -20.54 -20.93
N ALA A 221 -2.76 -20.81 -19.98
CA ALA A 221 -2.57 -22.15 -19.44
C ALA A 221 -3.81 -22.66 -18.67
N LEU A 222 -4.46 -21.81 -17.86
CA LEU A 222 -5.70 -22.19 -17.17
C LEU A 222 -6.88 -22.31 -18.14
N TRP A 223 -6.99 -21.44 -19.15
CA TRP A 223 -7.98 -21.58 -20.21
C TRP A 223 -7.84 -22.91 -20.97
N SER A 224 -6.61 -23.38 -21.19
CA SER A 224 -6.34 -24.68 -21.81
C SER A 224 -6.81 -25.88 -20.97
N MET A 225 -7.04 -25.68 -19.67
CA MET A 225 -7.62 -26.66 -18.74
C MET A 225 -9.14 -26.54 -18.62
N GLY A 226 -9.79 -25.69 -19.43
CA GLY A 226 -11.23 -25.41 -19.36
C GLY A 226 -11.64 -24.45 -18.24
N ILE A 227 -10.68 -23.88 -17.52
CA ILE A 227 -10.92 -22.94 -16.42
C ILE A 227 -11.03 -21.53 -17.05
N THR A 228 -12.23 -20.96 -17.13
CA THR A 228 -12.49 -19.70 -17.88
C THR A 228 -13.34 -18.66 -17.13
N GLY A 229 -13.57 -18.84 -15.83
CA GLY A 229 -14.48 -18.01 -15.02
C GLY A 229 -15.90 -18.55 -14.89
N THR A 230 -16.25 -19.59 -15.66
CA THR A 230 -17.59 -20.22 -15.65
C THR A 230 -18.04 -20.59 -14.23
N GLY A 231 -19.29 -20.25 -13.89
CA GLY A 231 -19.90 -20.52 -12.58
C GLY A 231 -19.58 -19.49 -11.48
N VAL A 232 -18.68 -18.54 -11.72
CA VAL A 232 -18.38 -17.46 -10.78
C VAL A 232 -19.14 -16.18 -11.16
N LYS A 233 -19.81 -15.58 -10.17
CA LYS A 233 -20.37 -14.23 -10.29
C LYS A 233 -19.34 -13.19 -9.86
N VAL A 234 -19.06 -12.24 -10.75
CA VAL A 234 -18.16 -11.11 -10.49
C VAL A 234 -18.91 -9.78 -10.62
N ALA A 235 -18.83 -8.95 -9.59
CA ALA A 235 -19.42 -7.62 -9.58
C ALA A 235 -18.38 -6.53 -9.83
N VAL A 236 -18.74 -5.55 -10.68
CA VAL A 236 -17.94 -4.34 -10.94
C VAL A 236 -18.73 -3.12 -10.46
N PHE A 237 -18.19 -2.42 -9.47
CA PHE A 237 -18.76 -1.21 -8.88
C PHE A 237 -18.04 0.01 -9.48
N ASP A 238 -18.64 0.67 -10.47
CA ASP A 238 -17.99 1.77 -11.20
C ASP A 238 -19.00 2.64 -11.99
N THR A 239 -18.55 3.27 -13.08
CA THR A 239 -19.37 4.07 -14.02
C THR A 239 -20.32 3.26 -14.92
N GLY A 240 -20.39 1.93 -14.77
CA GLY A 240 -21.27 1.06 -15.55
C GLY A 240 -20.61 0.38 -16.75
N LEU A 241 -21.42 -0.12 -17.68
CA LEU A 241 -21.02 -0.80 -18.92
C LEU A 241 -22.15 -0.68 -19.95
N ALA A 242 -21.84 -0.55 -21.24
CA ALA A 242 -22.86 -0.47 -22.30
C ALA A 242 -23.62 -1.80 -22.50
N LYS A 243 -24.91 -1.75 -22.88
CA LYS A 243 -25.75 -2.97 -23.03
C LYS A 243 -25.22 -3.99 -24.05
N THR A 244 -24.70 -3.52 -25.18
CA THR A 244 -24.35 -4.34 -26.36
C THR A 244 -22.92 -4.04 -26.79
N HIS A 245 -21.96 -4.31 -25.90
CA HIS A 245 -20.54 -4.10 -26.14
C HIS A 245 -19.88 -5.39 -26.69
N PRO A 246 -19.25 -5.38 -27.89
CA PRO A 246 -18.91 -6.59 -28.65
C PRO A 246 -17.99 -7.58 -27.89
N HIS A 247 -17.09 -7.07 -27.05
CA HIS A 247 -16.16 -7.89 -26.29
C HIS A 247 -16.80 -8.84 -25.25
N PHE A 248 -18.06 -8.65 -24.83
CA PHE A 248 -18.64 -9.39 -23.70
C PHE A 248 -19.70 -10.42 -24.13
N LYS A 249 -19.47 -11.70 -23.81
CA LYS A 249 -20.46 -12.78 -24.03
C LYS A 249 -21.61 -12.80 -23.02
N LYS A 250 -21.31 -12.52 -21.74
CA LYS A 250 -22.18 -12.85 -20.58
C LYS A 250 -22.30 -11.67 -19.62
N ILE A 251 -22.98 -10.61 -20.04
CA ILE A 251 -23.46 -9.58 -19.11
C ILE A 251 -24.74 -10.14 -18.45
N LYS A 252 -24.64 -10.56 -17.19
CA LYS A 252 -25.75 -11.19 -16.46
C LYS A 252 -26.76 -10.17 -15.94
N GLU A 253 -26.27 -9.05 -15.42
CA GLU A 253 -27.07 -8.03 -14.77
C GLU A 253 -26.41 -6.66 -14.90
N ARG A 254 -27.22 -5.61 -15.08
CA ARG A 254 -26.81 -4.21 -15.03
C ARG A 254 -27.80 -3.48 -14.13
N THR A 255 -27.33 -2.90 -13.04
CA THR A 255 -28.14 -2.08 -12.12
C THR A 255 -27.57 -0.68 -12.01
N ASN A 256 -28.43 0.29 -11.73
CA ASN A 256 -28.04 1.64 -11.37
C ASN A 256 -28.52 1.93 -9.95
N TRP A 257 -27.61 2.48 -9.15
CA TRP A 257 -27.86 2.91 -7.77
C TRP A 257 -27.92 4.43 -7.65
N THR A 258 -27.63 5.14 -8.74
CA THR A 258 -27.64 6.61 -8.84
C THR A 258 -28.99 7.14 -9.33
N ASN A 259 -29.26 8.43 -9.09
CA ASN A 259 -30.50 9.08 -9.51
C ASN A 259 -30.62 9.36 -11.04
N GLU A 260 -29.59 9.06 -11.85
CA GLU A 260 -29.64 9.24 -13.31
C GLU A 260 -30.45 8.12 -14.00
N LYS A 261 -31.14 8.42 -15.10
CA LYS A 261 -31.97 7.43 -15.83
C LYS A 261 -31.17 6.66 -16.89
N THR A 262 -29.99 6.14 -16.55
CA THR A 262 -29.14 5.35 -17.47
C THR A 262 -28.38 4.21 -16.77
N LEU A 263 -28.06 3.17 -17.54
CA LEU A 263 -27.19 2.05 -17.16
C LEU A 263 -25.87 2.04 -17.96
N ASP A 264 -25.76 2.86 -19.01
CA ASP A 264 -24.62 2.88 -19.92
C ASP A 264 -23.47 3.72 -19.37
N ASP A 265 -22.24 3.40 -19.79
CA ASP A 265 -21.02 4.01 -19.27
C ASP A 265 -20.64 5.28 -20.05
N GLY A 266 -20.93 6.44 -19.48
CA GLY A 266 -20.56 7.74 -20.07
C GLY A 266 -19.07 8.13 -19.94
N LEU A 267 -18.26 7.35 -19.20
CA LEU A 267 -16.88 7.74 -18.81
C LEU A 267 -15.81 6.68 -19.16
N GLY A 268 -16.24 5.47 -19.49
CA GLY A 268 -15.43 4.37 -20.00
C GLY A 268 -14.62 3.60 -18.96
N HIS A 269 -14.60 4.06 -17.71
CA HIS A 269 -13.79 3.46 -16.66
C HIS A 269 -14.34 2.07 -16.28
N GLY A 270 -15.63 1.97 -15.97
CA GLY A 270 -16.31 0.70 -15.73
C GLY A 270 -16.22 -0.27 -16.91
N THR A 271 -16.34 0.21 -18.15
CA THR A 271 -16.16 -0.60 -19.37
C THR A 271 -14.75 -1.16 -19.48
N PHE A 272 -13.72 -0.37 -19.16
CA PHE A 272 -12.33 -0.84 -19.17
C PHE A 272 -12.08 -1.86 -18.04
N VAL A 273 -12.51 -1.55 -16.82
CA VAL A 273 -12.38 -2.39 -15.61
C VAL A 273 -13.05 -3.75 -15.82
N ALA A 274 -14.31 -3.76 -16.27
CA ALA A 274 -15.03 -4.97 -16.66
C ALA A 274 -14.32 -5.71 -17.80
N GLY A 275 -13.74 -4.99 -18.77
CA GLY A 275 -13.00 -5.56 -19.88
C GLY A 275 -11.79 -6.37 -19.43
N VAL A 276 -10.97 -5.82 -18.53
CA VAL A 276 -9.80 -6.55 -17.96
C VAL A 276 -10.23 -7.81 -17.20
N ILE A 277 -11.42 -7.81 -16.60
CA ILE A 277 -11.98 -8.98 -15.89
C ILE A 277 -12.53 -10.03 -16.88
N ALA A 278 -13.47 -9.67 -17.75
CA ALA A 278 -14.35 -10.61 -18.47
C ALA A 278 -14.51 -10.36 -19.98
N SER A 279 -13.64 -9.55 -20.60
CA SER A 279 -13.62 -9.44 -22.07
C SER A 279 -13.24 -10.77 -22.72
N SER A 280 -13.83 -11.05 -23.89
CA SER A 280 -13.71 -12.31 -24.63
C SER A 280 -13.33 -12.14 -26.10
N GLN A 281 -13.10 -10.90 -26.55
CA GLN A 281 -12.61 -10.56 -27.89
C GLN A 281 -11.53 -9.47 -27.80
N GLU A 282 -10.66 -9.38 -28.81
CA GLU A 282 -9.48 -8.49 -28.89
C GLU A 282 -8.63 -8.41 -27.60
N CYS A 283 -8.96 -7.48 -26.71
CA CYS A 283 -8.36 -7.37 -25.38
C CYS A 283 -9.05 -8.33 -24.40
N LEU A 284 -8.85 -9.64 -24.56
CA LEU A 284 -9.42 -10.65 -23.64
C LEU A 284 -9.02 -10.34 -22.19
N GLY A 285 -9.99 -10.39 -21.29
CA GLY A 285 -9.80 -10.38 -19.85
C GLY A 285 -9.51 -11.78 -19.31
N PHE A 286 -9.32 -11.90 -18.00
CA PHE A 286 -8.92 -13.16 -17.37
C PHE A 286 -10.02 -14.24 -17.34
N ALA A 287 -11.28 -13.84 -17.15
CA ALA A 287 -12.41 -14.72 -16.87
C ALA A 287 -13.56 -14.52 -17.89
N PRO A 288 -13.36 -14.82 -19.19
CA PRO A 288 -14.26 -14.45 -20.28
C PRO A 288 -15.65 -15.10 -20.26
N ASP A 289 -15.84 -16.16 -19.46
CA ASP A 289 -17.11 -16.89 -19.38
C ASP A 289 -17.81 -16.78 -18.00
N ALA A 290 -17.33 -15.88 -17.13
CA ALA A 290 -17.95 -15.56 -15.84
C ALA A 290 -19.33 -14.87 -15.97
N GLU A 291 -20.12 -14.87 -14.89
CA GLU A 291 -21.35 -14.08 -14.80
C GLU A 291 -21.00 -12.66 -14.34
N LEU A 292 -20.95 -11.71 -15.29
CA LEU A 292 -20.64 -10.31 -15.00
C LEU A 292 -21.89 -9.55 -14.55
N HIS A 293 -21.85 -9.05 -13.32
CA HIS A 293 -22.81 -8.11 -12.76
C HIS A 293 -22.17 -6.70 -12.75
N VAL A 294 -22.82 -5.70 -13.34
CA VAL A 294 -22.28 -4.33 -13.39
C VAL A 294 -23.18 -3.38 -12.62
N PHE A 295 -22.67 -2.86 -11.51
CA PHE A 295 -23.41 -1.98 -10.61
C PHE A 295 -22.89 -0.55 -10.82
N ARG A 296 -23.69 0.29 -11.48
CA ARG A 296 -23.39 1.71 -11.68
C ARG A 296 -23.66 2.44 -10.36
N VAL A 297 -22.60 2.87 -9.70
CA VAL A 297 -22.64 3.60 -8.42
C VAL A 297 -22.13 5.05 -8.53
N PHE A 298 -21.58 5.44 -9.68
CA PHE A 298 -21.21 6.82 -10.00
C PHE A 298 -22.03 7.39 -11.15
N THR A 299 -22.47 8.63 -11.01
CA THR A 299 -23.10 9.43 -12.08
C THR A 299 -22.10 9.79 -13.18
N ASN A 300 -22.57 10.37 -14.30
CA ASN A 300 -21.66 10.90 -15.32
C ASN A 300 -20.91 12.14 -14.81
N ASN A 301 -21.49 12.87 -13.85
CA ASN A 301 -20.82 13.93 -13.10
C ASN A 301 -19.88 13.38 -11.99
N GLN A 302 -19.70 12.06 -11.91
CA GLN A 302 -18.81 11.35 -11.00
C GLN A 302 -19.12 11.55 -9.50
N VAL A 303 -20.41 11.65 -9.20
CA VAL A 303 -20.97 11.72 -7.85
C VAL A 303 -21.51 10.35 -7.44
N SER A 304 -21.32 9.97 -6.18
CA SER A 304 -21.93 8.84 -5.49
C SER A 304 -22.39 9.25 -4.08
N TYR A 305 -23.22 8.45 -3.42
CA TYR A 305 -23.62 8.65 -2.02
C TYR A 305 -23.29 7.39 -1.21
N THR A 306 -22.97 7.53 0.07
CA THR A 306 -22.69 6.39 0.96
C THR A 306 -23.85 5.40 0.96
N SER A 307 -25.10 5.87 1.07
CA SER A 307 -26.28 4.99 0.98
C SER A 307 -26.38 4.19 -0.33
N TRP A 308 -25.90 4.72 -1.46
CA TRP A 308 -25.89 3.99 -2.74
C TRP A 308 -24.90 2.83 -2.73
N PHE A 309 -23.75 2.98 -2.05
CA PHE A 309 -22.84 1.87 -1.79
C PHE A 309 -23.47 0.85 -0.83
N LEU A 310 -24.11 1.29 0.26
CA LEU A 310 -24.75 0.39 1.23
C LEU A 310 -25.86 -0.46 0.58
N ASP A 311 -26.74 0.16 -0.23
CA ASP A 311 -27.77 -0.54 -1.00
C ASP A 311 -27.18 -1.53 -2.01
N ALA A 312 -26.18 -1.10 -2.77
CA ALA A 312 -25.51 -1.95 -3.76
C ALA A 312 -24.74 -3.11 -3.13
N PHE A 313 -24.15 -2.91 -1.95
CA PHE A 313 -23.48 -3.94 -1.16
C PHE A 313 -24.48 -4.93 -0.54
N ASN A 314 -25.58 -4.46 0.05
CA ASN A 314 -26.69 -5.29 0.50
C ASN A 314 -27.24 -6.17 -0.65
N TYR A 315 -27.41 -5.58 -1.84
CA TYR A 315 -27.84 -6.33 -3.03
C TYR A 315 -26.80 -7.34 -3.53
N ALA A 316 -25.50 -7.04 -3.43
CA ALA A 316 -24.43 -7.99 -3.75
C ALA A 316 -24.43 -9.22 -2.82
N ILE A 317 -24.69 -9.02 -1.53
CA ILE A 317 -24.88 -10.09 -0.53
C ILE A 317 -26.10 -10.95 -0.92
N LEU A 318 -27.26 -10.32 -1.15
CA LEU A 318 -28.49 -10.99 -1.54
C LEU A 318 -28.37 -11.80 -2.85
N LYS A 319 -27.62 -11.28 -3.83
CA LYS A 319 -27.32 -12.00 -5.10
C LYS A 319 -26.27 -13.11 -4.95
N LYS A 320 -25.59 -13.19 -3.79
CA LYS A 320 -24.44 -14.08 -3.52
C LYS A 320 -23.36 -13.93 -4.59
N ILE A 321 -22.87 -12.69 -4.75
CA ILE A 321 -21.69 -12.38 -5.58
C ILE A 321 -20.45 -13.06 -4.98
N GLY A 322 -19.61 -13.69 -5.83
CA GLY A 322 -18.40 -14.37 -5.35
C GLY A 322 -17.18 -13.45 -5.29
N VAL A 323 -17.05 -12.53 -6.23
CA VAL A 323 -15.90 -11.61 -6.35
C VAL A 323 -16.41 -10.19 -6.60
N LEU A 324 -15.87 -9.20 -5.89
CA LEU A 324 -16.23 -7.80 -6.02
C LEU A 324 -14.97 -6.98 -6.33
N ASN A 325 -14.94 -6.33 -7.49
CA ASN A 325 -13.89 -5.37 -7.83
C ASN A 325 -14.36 -3.94 -7.55
N LEU A 326 -13.67 -3.26 -6.65
CA LEU A 326 -13.80 -1.83 -6.42
C LEU A 326 -12.52 -1.13 -6.90
N SER A 327 -12.50 -0.63 -8.14
CA SER A 327 -11.36 0.14 -8.70
C SER A 327 -11.32 1.58 -8.17
N ILE A 328 -11.67 1.76 -6.89
CA ILE A 328 -12.06 3.02 -6.28
C ILE A 328 -11.60 3.03 -4.83
N GLY A 329 -10.97 4.12 -4.44
CA GLY A 329 -10.72 4.46 -3.05
C GLY A 329 -10.56 5.98 -2.92
N GLY A 330 -10.75 6.49 -1.72
CA GLY A 330 -10.32 7.82 -1.33
C GLY A 330 -9.15 7.73 -0.35
N PRO A 331 -8.52 8.86 0.00
CA PRO A 331 -7.68 8.90 1.20
C PRO A 331 -8.46 8.39 2.42
N ASP A 332 -7.73 8.03 3.45
CA ASP A 332 -8.14 7.17 4.56
C ASP A 332 -9.30 7.73 5.43
N PHE A 333 -10.54 7.56 4.95
CA PHE A 333 -11.75 8.01 5.65
C PHE A 333 -12.35 6.90 6.51
N MET A 334 -12.47 7.17 7.81
CA MET A 334 -13.27 6.39 8.77
C MET A 334 -14.79 6.59 8.56
N ASP A 335 -15.30 6.44 7.32
CA ASP A 335 -16.74 6.40 7.05
C ASP A 335 -17.31 5.08 7.53
N HIS A 336 -17.55 4.98 8.84
CA HIS A 336 -17.91 3.73 9.51
C HIS A 336 -19.05 2.95 8.83
N PRO A 337 -20.13 3.54 8.27
CA PRO A 337 -21.15 2.78 7.54
C PRO A 337 -20.58 2.01 6.35
N PHE A 338 -19.67 2.63 5.59
CA PHE A 338 -19.00 1.99 4.46
C PHE A 338 -18.04 0.89 4.92
N VAL A 339 -17.25 1.14 5.99
CA VAL A 339 -16.31 0.16 6.56
C VAL A 339 -17.06 -1.05 7.14
N ASP A 340 -18.08 -0.85 7.98
CA ASP A 340 -18.97 -1.90 8.52
C ASP A 340 -19.56 -2.78 7.40
N LYS A 341 -19.89 -2.18 6.25
CA LYS A 341 -20.50 -2.91 5.12
C LYS A 341 -19.48 -3.64 4.24
N VAL A 342 -18.26 -3.13 4.09
CA VAL A 342 -17.12 -3.85 3.48
C VAL A 342 -16.79 -5.09 4.31
N TRP A 343 -16.74 -4.91 5.63
CA TRP A 343 -16.61 -6.01 6.58
C TRP A 343 -17.73 -7.06 6.42
N GLU A 344 -19.00 -6.64 6.44
CA GLU A 344 -20.13 -7.56 6.27
C GLU A 344 -20.15 -8.29 4.91
N LEU A 345 -19.76 -7.61 3.82
CA LEU A 345 -19.57 -8.24 2.51
C LEU A 345 -18.59 -9.41 2.60
N THR A 346 -17.41 -9.20 3.17
CA THR A 346 -16.41 -10.26 3.30
C THR A 346 -16.89 -11.37 4.24
N ALA A 347 -17.57 -11.05 5.35
CA ALA A 347 -18.20 -12.04 6.23
C ALA A 347 -19.21 -12.93 5.47
N ASN A 348 -19.97 -12.35 4.54
CA ASN A 348 -20.86 -13.05 3.60
C ASN A 348 -20.13 -13.76 2.43
N LYS A 349 -18.87 -14.15 2.64
CA LYS A 349 -18.00 -14.90 1.70
C LYS A 349 -17.67 -14.15 0.38
N VAL A 350 -17.96 -12.84 0.25
CA VAL A 350 -17.61 -12.04 -0.94
C VAL A 350 -16.11 -11.71 -0.95
N ILE A 351 -15.39 -12.11 -2.00
CA ILE A 351 -13.97 -11.83 -2.13
C ILE A 351 -13.79 -10.42 -2.72
N MET A 352 -13.41 -9.45 -1.88
CA MET A 352 -13.24 -8.05 -2.29
C MET A 352 -11.80 -7.72 -2.70
N VAL A 353 -11.66 -7.07 -3.86
CA VAL A 353 -10.39 -6.62 -4.44
C VAL A 353 -10.47 -5.11 -4.69
N SER A 354 -9.46 -4.36 -4.23
CA SER A 354 -9.44 -2.89 -4.34
C SER A 354 -8.07 -2.33 -4.73
N ALA A 355 -8.10 -1.13 -5.33
CA ALA A 355 -6.94 -0.38 -5.79
C ALA A 355 -6.29 0.41 -4.65
N ILE A 356 -4.97 0.27 -4.46
CA ILE A 356 -4.28 0.82 -3.27
C ILE A 356 -4.14 2.36 -3.22
N GLY A 357 -4.40 3.06 -4.32
CA GLY A 357 -4.23 4.51 -4.47
C GLY A 357 -3.26 4.89 -5.61
N ASN A 358 -3.31 6.14 -6.06
CA ASN A 358 -2.52 6.65 -7.19
C ASN A 358 -1.57 7.79 -6.79
N ASP A 359 -1.26 7.85 -5.49
CA ASP A 359 -0.78 9.02 -4.79
C ASP A 359 0.68 8.85 -4.31
N GLY A 360 1.35 7.79 -4.80
CA GLY A 360 2.80 7.61 -4.67
C GLY A 360 3.61 8.64 -5.47
N PRO A 361 4.92 8.82 -5.15
CA PRO A 361 5.80 7.82 -4.55
C PRO A 361 6.06 7.96 -3.04
N LEU A 362 5.37 8.87 -2.35
CA LEU A 362 5.43 9.04 -0.89
C LEU A 362 4.85 7.81 -0.15
N TYR A 363 5.24 7.64 1.11
CA TYR A 363 4.87 6.52 1.97
C TYR A 363 3.74 6.95 2.93
N GLY A 364 2.85 6.03 3.31
CA GLY A 364 1.61 6.36 4.05
C GLY A 364 0.44 6.80 3.15
N THR A 365 0.60 6.71 1.82
CA THR A 365 -0.32 7.24 0.80
C THR A 365 -1.48 6.30 0.43
N LEU A 366 -1.87 5.41 1.36
CA LEU A 366 -2.81 4.32 1.12
C LEU A 366 -4.27 4.79 1.16
N ASN A 367 -5.08 4.27 0.23
CA ASN A 367 -6.49 4.65 0.09
C ASN A 367 -7.46 3.55 0.57
N ASN A 368 -8.51 3.96 1.30
CA ASN A 368 -9.56 3.07 1.81
C ASN A 368 -10.50 2.64 0.67
N PRO A 369 -10.97 1.37 0.59
CA PRO A 369 -10.80 0.28 1.55
C PRO A 369 -9.65 -0.70 1.23
N ALA A 370 -8.69 -0.33 0.39
CA ALA A 370 -7.61 -1.25 -0.02
C ALA A 370 -6.55 -1.47 1.07
N ASP A 371 -6.53 -0.63 2.10
CA ASP A 371 -5.80 -0.69 3.36
C ASP A 371 -6.35 -1.73 4.36
N GLN A 372 -7.64 -2.05 4.32
CA GLN A 372 -8.32 -2.93 5.29
C GLN A 372 -7.78 -4.38 5.27
N MET A 373 -7.88 -5.09 6.40
CA MET A 373 -7.26 -6.41 6.58
C MET A 373 -7.81 -7.49 5.63
N ASP A 374 -9.07 -7.39 5.28
CA ASP A 374 -9.84 -8.46 4.61
C ASP A 374 -9.94 -8.24 3.10
N VAL A 375 -9.84 -6.98 2.68
CA VAL A 375 -9.75 -6.57 1.28
C VAL A 375 -8.38 -6.91 0.72
N ILE A 376 -8.34 -7.42 -0.51
CA ILE A 376 -7.11 -7.63 -1.28
C ILE A 376 -6.73 -6.29 -1.91
N GLY A 377 -5.78 -5.58 -1.30
CA GLY A 377 -5.27 -4.28 -1.73
C GLY A 377 -4.13 -4.42 -2.73
N VAL A 378 -4.30 -3.81 -3.92
CA VAL A 378 -3.45 -4.08 -5.09
C VAL A 378 -2.64 -2.84 -5.52
N GLY A 379 -1.31 -2.97 -5.50
CA GLY A 379 -0.38 -1.99 -6.07
C GLY A 379 -0.01 -2.25 -7.54
N GLY A 380 0.53 -1.23 -8.20
CA GLY A 380 0.80 -1.22 -9.64
C GLY A 380 2.27 -1.31 -10.02
N ILE A 381 2.61 -2.14 -11.00
CA ILE A 381 3.95 -2.23 -11.63
C ILE A 381 3.92 -1.95 -13.15
N ASN A 382 5.08 -1.64 -13.72
CA ASN A 382 5.31 -1.58 -15.19
C ASN A 382 5.73 -2.96 -15.76
N PHE A 383 5.85 -3.06 -17.09
CA PHE A 383 6.22 -4.31 -17.77
C PHE A 383 7.67 -4.74 -17.55
N GLU A 384 8.49 -3.85 -16.99
CA GLU A 384 9.88 -4.06 -16.57
C GLU A 384 9.97 -4.72 -15.17
N ASP A 385 8.82 -5.02 -14.54
CA ASP A 385 8.66 -5.54 -13.18
C ASP A 385 9.16 -4.57 -12.07
N GLN A 386 9.02 -3.24 -12.29
CA GLN A 386 9.30 -2.17 -11.32
C GLN A 386 8.00 -1.54 -10.78
N ILE A 387 8.00 -1.11 -9.52
CA ILE A 387 6.87 -0.35 -8.93
C ILE A 387 6.60 0.92 -9.75
N ALA A 388 5.35 1.11 -10.16
CA ALA A 388 4.95 2.30 -10.90
C ALA A 388 5.00 3.53 -9.98
N LYS A 389 5.51 4.67 -10.47
CA LYS A 389 5.71 5.88 -9.65
C LYS A 389 4.45 6.33 -8.90
N PHE A 390 3.29 6.26 -9.57
CA PHE A 390 1.99 6.62 -9.00
C PHE A 390 1.46 5.61 -7.97
N SER A 391 1.98 4.39 -7.88
CA SER A 391 1.41 3.40 -6.95
C SER A 391 1.64 3.87 -5.52
N SER A 392 0.55 4.11 -4.79
CA SER A 392 0.56 4.38 -3.35
C SER A 392 1.26 3.27 -2.57
N ARG A 393 1.81 3.64 -1.40
CA ARG A 393 2.75 2.84 -0.61
C ARG A 393 2.41 2.92 0.87
N GLY A 394 2.63 1.81 1.56
CA GLY A 394 2.47 1.76 3.02
C GLY A 394 3.57 2.52 3.76
N MET A 395 3.66 2.38 5.08
CA MET A 395 2.79 1.58 5.95
C MET A 395 1.36 2.13 6.07
N THR A 396 0.41 1.37 6.63
CA THR A 396 -0.88 1.96 7.02
C THR A 396 -0.70 3.00 8.12
N THR A 397 -1.55 4.01 8.13
CA THR A 397 -1.47 5.14 9.07
C THR A 397 -2.56 5.06 10.17
N TRP A 398 -3.29 3.95 10.21
CA TRP A 398 -4.31 3.60 11.22
C TRP A 398 -3.72 3.29 12.60
N GLU A 399 -2.46 2.89 12.67
CA GLU A 399 -1.79 2.42 13.91
C GLU A 399 -0.91 3.51 14.55
N LEU A 400 -0.88 4.70 13.97
CA LEU A 400 -0.16 5.86 14.50
C LEU A 400 -1.04 6.56 15.55
N PRO A 401 -0.47 7.16 16.61
CA PRO A 401 0.96 7.24 16.93
C PRO A 401 1.48 6.03 17.74
N GLN A 402 0.64 5.03 18.06
CA GLN A 402 0.95 3.98 19.04
C GLN A 402 1.91 2.89 18.55
N GLY A 403 2.31 2.89 17.28
CA GLY A 403 3.27 1.94 16.72
C GLY A 403 3.58 2.22 15.25
N TYR A 404 4.06 1.19 14.56
CA TYR A 404 4.32 1.23 13.12
C TYR A 404 3.15 0.60 12.36
N GLY A 405 2.83 1.10 11.17
CA GLY A 405 1.71 0.59 10.39
C GLY A 405 1.82 -0.87 9.92
N ARG A 406 0.67 -1.48 9.60
CA ARG A 406 0.57 -2.79 8.93
C ARG A 406 1.14 -2.74 7.51
N VAL A 407 1.55 -3.92 7.03
CA VAL A 407 2.08 -4.11 5.66
C VAL A 407 0.94 -4.09 4.64
N LYS A 408 0.95 -3.05 3.80
CA LYS A 408 0.11 -2.88 2.60
C LYS A 408 0.94 -2.22 1.48
N PRO A 409 0.66 -2.44 0.18
CA PRO A 409 -0.37 -3.35 -0.40
C PRO A 409 -0.15 -4.82 -0.03
N ASP A 410 -1.13 -5.69 -0.29
CA ASP A 410 -0.97 -7.13 -0.05
C ASP A 410 -0.11 -7.79 -1.13
N ILE A 411 -0.35 -7.41 -2.39
CA ILE A 411 0.36 -7.85 -3.60
C ILE A 411 0.43 -6.73 -4.64
N VAL A 412 1.26 -6.91 -5.66
CA VAL A 412 1.31 -6.01 -6.82
C VAL A 412 1.11 -6.76 -8.14
N THR A 413 0.59 -6.05 -9.15
CA THR A 413 0.48 -6.56 -10.52
C THR A 413 0.57 -5.43 -11.54
N TYR A 414 0.59 -5.76 -12.83
CA TYR A 414 0.74 -4.77 -13.90
C TYR A 414 -0.40 -3.74 -13.85
N GLY A 415 -0.03 -2.49 -13.61
CA GLY A 415 -0.93 -1.34 -13.53
C GLY A 415 -0.55 -0.19 -14.46
N SER A 416 0.57 -0.30 -15.19
CA SER A 416 0.99 0.69 -16.18
C SER A 416 0.83 0.16 -17.60
N ALA A 417 0.32 1.00 -18.51
CA ALA A 417 0.11 0.71 -19.93
C ALA A 417 -0.67 -0.59 -20.24
N VAL A 418 -1.68 -0.94 -19.43
CA VAL A 418 -2.50 -2.14 -19.64
C VAL A 418 -3.57 -1.87 -20.71
N ARG A 419 -3.70 -2.79 -21.67
CA ARG A 419 -4.71 -2.77 -22.73
C ARG A 419 -6.01 -3.41 -22.25
N GLY A 420 -7.13 -2.72 -22.41
CA GLY A 420 -8.48 -3.16 -22.02
C GLY A 420 -9.57 -2.54 -22.90
N SER A 421 -10.85 -2.74 -22.56
CA SER A 421 -11.97 -2.32 -23.40
C SER A 421 -12.22 -0.80 -23.39
N SER A 422 -12.71 -0.29 -24.52
CA SER A 422 -13.11 1.11 -24.74
C SER A 422 -14.59 1.17 -25.13
N ILE A 423 -15.33 2.20 -24.71
CA ILE A 423 -16.79 2.34 -24.97
C ILE A 423 -17.14 2.10 -26.44
N LYS A 424 -16.28 2.52 -27.37
CA LYS A 424 -16.45 2.39 -28.83
C LYS A 424 -16.33 0.94 -29.35
N GLY A 425 -16.23 -0.07 -28.49
CA GLY A 425 -16.07 -1.47 -28.88
C GLY A 425 -14.66 -1.83 -29.35
N SER A 426 -13.67 -0.98 -29.09
CA SER A 426 -12.26 -1.18 -29.43
C SER A 426 -11.38 -1.32 -28.18
N CYS A 427 -10.07 -1.46 -28.36
CA CYS A 427 -9.11 -1.47 -27.28
C CYS A 427 -8.61 -0.06 -26.91
N ARG A 428 -8.38 0.22 -25.62
CA ARG A 428 -7.63 1.39 -25.13
C ARG A 428 -6.59 1.00 -24.08
N THR A 429 -5.64 1.89 -23.79
CA THR A 429 -4.47 1.61 -22.95
C THR A 429 -4.38 2.59 -21.78
N LEU A 430 -4.49 2.09 -20.54
CA LEU A 430 -4.53 2.91 -19.31
C LEU A 430 -3.40 2.57 -18.32
N SER A 431 -3.13 3.51 -17.41
CA SER A 431 -2.25 3.33 -16.25
C SER A 431 -2.90 3.83 -14.95
N GLY A 432 -2.81 3.06 -13.87
CA GLY A 432 -3.31 3.38 -12.53
C GLY A 432 -3.39 2.12 -11.64
N THR A 433 -3.54 2.26 -10.33
CA THR A 433 -3.84 1.09 -9.47
C THR A 433 -5.30 0.65 -9.61
N SER A 434 -6.19 1.56 -10.02
CA SER A 434 -7.54 1.25 -10.52
C SER A 434 -7.54 0.31 -11.75
N VAL A 435 -6.42 0.24 -12.47
CA VAL A 435 -6.15 -0.69 -13.58
C VAL A 435 -5.50 -1.99 -13.10
N ALA A 436 -4.73 -1.97 -12.01
CA ALA A 436 -4.14 -3.17 -11.39
C ALA A 436 -5.18 -4.02 -10.62
N SER A 437 -6.12 -3.38 -9.92
CA SER A 437 -7.21 -4.06 -9.20
C SER A 437 -7.99 -5.08 -10.06
N PRO A 438 -8.51 -4.75 -11.26
CA PRO A 438 -9.26 -5.69 -12.09
C PRO A 438 -8.41 -6.82 -12.69
N VAL A 439 -7.09 -6.66 -12.76
CA VAL A 439 -6.18 -7.77 -13.11
C VAL A 439 -6.18 -8.82 -12.01
N VAL A 440 -6.16 -8.41 -10.73
CA VAL A 440 -6.30 -9.32 -9.60
C VAL A 440 -7.71 -9.85 -9.48
N ALA A 441 -8.76 -9.02 -9.63
CA ALA A 441 -10.14 -9.49 -9.57
C ALA A 441 -10.45 -10.51 -10.68
N GLY A 442 -10.00 -10.25 -11.91
CA GLY A 442 -10.11 -11.20 -13.01
C GLY A 442 -9.32 -12.49 -12.76
N ALA A 443 -8.10 -12.40 -12.21
CA ALA A 443 -7.33 -13.57 -11.78
C ALA A 443 -8.04 -14.36 -10.67
N VAL A 444 -8.64 -13.70 -9.67
CA VAL A 444 -9.42 -14.32 -8.59
C VAL A 444 -10.67 -15.00 -9.15
N THR A 445 -11.42 -14.37 -10.06
CA THR A 445 -12.59 -14.97 -10.73
C THR A 445 -12.18 -16.22 -11.53
N LEU A 446 -11.06 -16.15 -12.26
CA LEU A 446 -10.50 -17.27 -13.01
C LEU A 446 -10.09 -18.42 -12.08
N LEU A 447 -9.31 -18.12 -11.03
CA LEU A 447 -8.87 -19.09 -10.01
C LEU A 447 -10.07 -19.78 -9.35
N ALA A 448 -11.02 -19.01 -8.83
CA ALA A 448 -12.22 -19.51 -8.16
C ALA A 448 -13.00 -20.50 -9.03
N SER A 449 -13.15 -20.22 -10.34
CA SER A 449 -13.84 -21.13 -11.27
C SER A 449 -13.19 -22.51 -11.38
N GLY A 450 -11.86 -22.58 -11.23
CA GLY A 450 -11.10 -23.84 -11.25
C GLY A 450 -11.15 -24.64 -9.95
N VAL A 451 -11.69 -24.07 -8.86
CA VAL A 451 -11.74 -24.69 -7.52
C VAL A 451 -13.13 -24.67 -6.89
N LEU A 452 -14.20 -24.39 -7.64
CA LEU A 452 -15.60 -24.45 -7.13
C LEU A 452 -15.94 -25.79 -6.44
N HIS A 453 -15.34 -26.89 -6.92
CA HIS A 453 -15.48 -28.23 -6.34
C HIS A 453 -14.94 -28.37 -4.89
N ARG A 454 -14.15 -27.40 -4.40
CA ARG A 454 -13.62 -27.35 -3.03
C ARG A 454 -14.63 -26.77 -2.02
N GLY A 455 -15.74 -26.19 -2.50
CA GLY A 455 -16.77 -25.59 -1.65
C GLY A 455 -16.24 -24.48 -0.74
N ASN A 456 -16.73 -24.43 0.51
CA ASN A 456 -16.44 -23.39 1.50
C ASN A 456 -14.96 -23.24 1.91
N ALA A 457 -14.10 -24.22 1.60
CA ALA A 457 -12.66 -24.09 1.77
C ALA A 457 -12.08 -22.92 0.94
N ILE A 458 -12.80 -22.44 -0.07
CA ILE A 458 -12.52 -21.22 -0.83
C ILE A 458 -13.36 -20.08 -0.25
N ASN A 459 -12.70 -19.14 0.40
CA ASN A 459 -13.27 -18.00 1.10
C ASN A 459 -12.32 -16.78 0.99
N PRO A 460 -12.70 -15.57 1.44
CA PRO A 460 -11.87 -14.37 1.29
C PRO A 460 -10.46 -14.53 1.86
N ALA A 461 -10.31 -15.10 3.06
CA ALA A 461 -8.99 -15.36 3.65
C ALA A 461 -8.21 -16.42 2.86
N SER A 462 -8.78 -17.57 2.49
CA SER A 462 -8.02 -18.60 1.76
C SER A 462 -7.59 -18.18 0.36
N MET A 463 -8.40 -17.38 -0.34
CA MET A 463 -8.00 -16.73 -1.58
C MET A 463 -6.86 -15.73 -1.35
N LYS A 464 -7.00 -14.83 -0.37
CA LYS A 464 -5.98 -13.82 -0.03
C LYS A 464 -4.64 -14.47 0.38
N GLN A 465 -4.69 -15.48 1.25
CA GLN A 465 -3.56 -16.32 1.62
C GLN A 465 -2.87 -16.93 0.39
N ALA A 466 -3.63 -17.53 -0.54
CA ALA A 466 -3.06 -18.17 -1.72
C ALA A 466 -2.35 -17.19 -2.67
N LEU A 467 -2.92 -16.00 -2.87
CA LEU A 467 -2.32 -14.94 -3.66
C LEU A 467 -0.99 -14.46 -3.04
N MET A 468 -0.99 -14.19 -1.73
CA MET A 468 0.21 -13.75 -1.00
C MET A 468 1.28 -14.85 -0.94
N ALA A 469 0.88 -16.12 -0.81
CA ALA A 469 1.77 -17.28 -0.79
C ALA A 469 2.48 -17.54 -2.12
N SER A 470 1.74 -17.38 -3.22
CA SER A 470 2.22 -17.57 -4.58
C SER A 470 3.15 -16.45 -5.04
N ALA A 471 2.99 -15.25 -4.47
CA ALA A 471 3.59 -14.02 -4.95
C ALA A 471 5.12 -14.10 -5.11
N ARG A 472 5.60 -13.63 -6.25
CA ARG A 472 7.02 -13.59 -6.60
C ARG A 472 7.58 -12.20 -6.27
N ARG A 473 8.25 -12.09 -5.11
CA ARG A 473 8.97 -10.87 -4.70
C ARG A 473 9.84 -10.28 -5.82
N LEU A 474 9.81 -8.96 -5.90
CA LEU A 474 10.64 -8.10 -6.73
C LEU A 474 11.95 -7.77 -5.98
N PRO A 475 13.11 -7.82 -6.64
CA PRO A 475 14.40 -7.55 -6.00
C PRO A 475 14.59 -6.05 -5.74
N GLY A 476 15.16 -5.67 -4.59
CA GLY A 476 15.46 -4.28 -4.26
C GLY A 476 14.24 -3.40 -3.93
N VAL A 477 13.11 -4.00 -3.55
CA VAL A 477 11.84 -3.32 -3.22
C VAL A 477 11.36 -3.80 -1.85
N ASN A 478 10.93 -2.91 -0.96
CA ASN A 478 10.51 -3.28 0.40
C ASN A 478 9.03 -3.68 0.48
N MET A 479 8.64 -4.32 1.59
CA MET A 479 7.28 -4.86 1.78
C MET A 479 6.17 -3.80 1.77
N PHE A 480 6.43 -2.54 2.10
CA PHE A 480 5.45 -1.46 2.01
C PHE A 480 5.27 -0.90 0.58
N GLU A 481 6.14 -1.28 -0.35
CA GLU A 481 5.99 -0.96 -1.78
C GLU A 481 5.46 -2.13 -2.61
N GLN A 482 5.72 -3.38 -2.21
CA GLN A 482 5.32 -4.58 -2.99
C GLN A 482 4.40 -5.59 -2.28
N GLY A 483 4.17 -5.45 -0.97
CA GLY A 483 3.53 -6.49 -0.16
C GLY A 483 4.33 -7.79 -0.18
N HIS A 484 3.66 -8.91 -0.50
CA HIS A 484 4.29 -10.21 -0.73
C HIS A 484 4.93 -10.32 -2.12
N GLY A 485 4.66 -9.36 -3.02
CA GLY A 485 5.28 -9.25 -4.34
C GLY A 485 4.30 -9.41 -5.50
N LYS A 486 4.84 -9.78 -6.66
CA LYS A 486 4.08 -9.86 -7.91
C LYS A 486 3.21 -11.11 -7.98
N LEU A 487 1.94 -10.95 -8.38
CA LEU A 487 0.99 -12.04 -8.65
C LEU A 487 1.60 -13.19 -9.49
N ASP A 488 1.42 -14.44 -9.03
CA ASP A 488 1.76 -15.68 -9.74
C ASP A 488 0.54 -16.60 -9.83
N LEU A 489 -0.19 -16.50 -10.94
CA LEU A 489 -1.47 -17.15 -11.16
C LEU A 489 -1.40 -18.68 -11.06
N LEU A 490 -0.34 -19.30 -11.58
CA LEU A 490 -0.21 -20.75 -11.64
C LEU A 490 0.11 -21.37 -10.28
N LYS A 491 0.97 -20.72 -9.48
CA LYS A 491 1.17 -21.16 -8.09
C LYS A 491 -0.06 -20.91 -7.23
N ALA A 492 -0.78 -19.80 -7.41
CA ALA A 492 -2.04 -19.56 -6.72
C ALA A 492 -3.06 -20.67 -7.00
N TYR A 493 -3.19 -21.12 -8.26
CA TYR A 493 -4.06 -22.24 -8.61
C TYR A 493 -3.64 -23.56 -7.96
N GLN A 494 -2.35 -23.92 -8.04
CA GLN A 494 -1.82 -25.14 -7.39
C GLN A 494 -2.12 -25.14 -5.89
N ILE A 495 -1.89 -24.01 -5.22
CA ILE A 495 -2.17 -23.79 -3.80
C ILE A 495 -3.65 -23.98 -3.47
N LEU A 496 -4.56 -23.33 -4.20
CA LEU A 496 -6.00 -23.40 -3.94
C LEU A 496 -6.56 -24.80 -4.16
N ASN A 497 -6.07 -25.51 -5.18
CA ASN A 497 -6.50 -26.87 -5.48
C ASN A 497 -6.12 -27.88 -4.36
N SER A 498 -5.01 -27.64 -3.65
CA SER A 498 -4.60 -28.43 -2.48
C SER A 498 -4.87 -27.77 -1.12
N TYR A 499 -5.56 -26.62 -1.09
CA TYR A 499 -5.74 -25.80 0.11
C TYR A 499 -6.52 -26.54 1.20
N LYS A 500 -6.02 -26.49 2.43
CA LYS A 500 -6.72 -26.93 3.65
C LYS A 500 -6.99 -25.69 4.51
N PRO A 501 -8.17 -25.56 5.15
CA PRO A 501 -8.44 -24.47 6.10
C PRO A 501 -7.32 -24.32 7.13
N GLN A 502 -6.70 -23.14 7.17
CA GLN A 502 -5.58 -22.83 8.07
C GLN A 502 -5.53 -21.33 8.40
N ALA A 503 -4.89 -20.99 9.51
CA ALA A 503 -4.49 -19.62 9.80
C ALA A 503 -3.09 -19.32 9.23
N SER A 504 -2.78 -18.05 9.02
CA SER A 504 -1.45 -17.60 8.57
C SER A 504 -1.19 -16.14 8.96
N LEU A 505 0.02 -15.63 8.70
CA LEU A 505 0.51 -14.33 9.20
C LEU A 505 1.11 -13.48 8.07
N SER A 506 0.90 -12.17 8.12
CA SER A 506 1.44 -11.18 7.17
C SER A 506 1.99 -9.95 7.91
N PRO A 507 3.31 -9.70 7.91
CA PRO A 507 4.37 -10.51 7.28
C PRO A 507 4.47 -11.90 7.92
N SER A 508 4.92 -12.90 7.16
CA SER A 508 4.97 -14.30 7.63
C SER A 508 6.17 -14.61 8.54
N TYR A 509 7.09 -13.67 8.68
CA TYR A 509 8.22 -13.68 9.62
C TYR A 509 8.70 -12.25 9.89
N ILE A 510 9.56 -12.09 10.90
CA ILE A 510 10.26 -10.85 11.23
C ILE A 510 11.77 -11.14 11.19
N ASP A 511 12.48 -10.54 10.24
CA ASP A 511 13.95 -10.64 10.14
C ASP A 511 14.55 -9.24 9.98
N LEU A 512 14.96 -8.64 11.10
CA LEU A 512 15.51 -7.28 11.16
C LEU A 512 16.93 -7.17 10.57
N THR A 513 17.38 -8.18 9.82
CA THR A 513 18.62 -8.15 9.04
C THR A 513 18.39 -8.24 7.52
N GLU A 514 17.14 -8.42 7.05
CA GLU A 514 16.80 -8.46 5.62
C GLU A 514 16.57 -7.05 5.06
N CYS A 515 17.64 -6.26 4.95
CA CYS A 515 17.52 -4.80 4.81
C CYS A 515 16.83 -4.27 3.53
N GLN A 516 16.64 -5.10 2.49
CA GLN A 516 15.89 -4.70 1.29
C GLN A 516 14.38 -4.90 1.43
N TYR A 517 13.93 -5.81 2.28
CA TYR A 517 12.52 -6.19 2.38
C TYR A 517 11.86 -5.65 3.67
N MET A 518 12.56 -5.77 4.81
CA MET A 518 12.09 -5.41 6.15
C MET A 518 12.37 -3.94 6.55
N TRP A 519 12.47 -3.03 5.57
CA TRP A 519 12.57 -1.60 5.83
C TRP A 519 11.25 -1.06 6.42
N PRO A 520 11.25 -0.20 7.46
CA PRO A 520 12.42 0.45 8.10
C PRO A 520 13.04 -0.34 9.25
N TYR A 521 12.39 -1.39 9.77
CA TYR A 521 12.82 -2.12 10.98
C TYR A 521 14.26 -2.67 10.92
N CYS A 522 14.79 -2.87 9.72
CA CYS A 522 16.14 -3.36 9.46
C CYS A 522 17.26 -2.30 9.49
N THR A 523 16.95 -1.00 9.38
CA THR A 523 17.98 0.05 9.29
C THR A 523 18.59 0.43 10.64
N GLN A 524 18.06 -0.13 11.74
CA GLN A 524 18.55 0.02 13.10
C GLN A 524 18.68 -1.35 13.77
N SER A 525 19.79 -1.60 14.47
CA SER A 525 19.95 -2.79 15.33
C SER A 525 19.35 -2.49 16.71
N LEU A 526 18.83 -3.52 17.37
CA LEU A 526 18.29 -3.40 18.72
C LEU A 526 19.44 -3.22 19.75
N TYR A 527 19.14 -2.54 20.86
CA TYR A 527 20.05 -2.40 21.99
C TYR A 527 19.25 -2.20 23.28
N TYR A 528 19.87 -2.49 24.42
CA TYR A 528 19.20 -2.34 25.72
C TYR A 528 18.95 -0.86 26.03
N GLY A 529 17.75 -0.56 26.53
CA GLY A 529 17.29 0.80 26.79
C GLY A 529 16.60 1.48 25.60
N ALA A 530 16.56 0.87 24.42
CA ALA A 530 15.76 1.37 23.29
C ALA A 530 14.24 1.26 23.56
N MET A 531 13.46 2.17 22.98
CA MET A 531 12.04 1.96 22.77
C MET A 531 11.81 0.66 21.97
N PRO A 532 10.85 -0.20 22.38
CA PRO A 532 10.60 -1.46 21.69
C PRO A 532 10.17 -1.24 20.24
N THR A 533 10.78 -1.98 19.31
CA THR A 533 10.39 -1.95 17.90
C THR A 533 9.09 -2.74 17.74
N ILE A 534 8.01 -2.06 17.34
CA ILE A 534 6.68 -2.66 17.18
C ILE A 534 6.47 -3.05 15.72
N VAL A 535 6.29 -4.35 15.45
CA VAL A 535 5.91 -4.86 14.13
C VAL A 535 4.46 -5.32 14.17
N ASN A 536 3.60 -4.67 13.38
CA ASN A 536 2.18 -5.02 13.31
C ASN A 536 1.93 -6.10 12.24
N VAL A 537 1.34 -7.22 12.68
CA VAL A 537 1.14 -8.44 11.89
C VAL A 537 -0.35 -8.70 11.71
N THR A 538 -0.78 -8.83 10.46
CA THR A 538 -2.12 -9.29 10.07
C THR A 538 -2.19 -10.81 10.22
N ILE A 539 -3.08 -11.28 11.09
CA ILE A 539 -3.52 -12.68 11.16
C ILE A 539 -4.59 -12.89 10.09
N LEU A 540 -4.39 -13.83 9.18
CA LEU A 540 -5.42 -14.27 8.23
C LEU A 540 -5.98 -15.63 8.69
N ASN A 541 -7.26 -15.67 9.05
CA ASN A 541 -7.97 -16.86 9.49
C ASN A 541 -8.76 -17.50 8.35
N GLY A 542 -8.18 -18.49 7.69
CA GLY A 542 -8.84 -19.28 6.64
C GLY A 542 -9.65 -20.48 7.14
N LEU A 543 -9.94 -20.55 8.46
CA LEU A 543 -10.73 -21.63 9.09
C LEU A 543 -12.23 -21.37 9.05
N GLY A 544 -12.66 -20.13 9.27
CA GLY A 544 -14.06 -19.70 9.36
C GLY A 544 -14.19 -18.17 9.51
N VAL A 545 -15.42 -17.65 9.38
CA VAL A 545 -15.73 -16.20 9.38
C VAL A 545 -15.25 -15.52 10.65
N SER A 546 -15.46 -16.17 11.80
CA SER A 546 -14.96 -15.75 13.11
C SER A 546 -13.94 -16.74 13.63
N GLY A 547 -13.02 -16.27 14.46
CA GLY A 547 -12.14 -17.11 15.27
C GLY A 547 -11.61 -16.36 16.48
N HIS A 548 -10.86 -17.03 17.33
CA HIS A 548 -10.18 -16.42 18.47
C HIS A 548 -8.82 -17.06 18.70
N ILE A 549 -7.96 -16.41 19.48
CA ILE A 549 -6.65 -16.97 19.86
C ILE A 549 -6.84 -17.81 21.13
N VAL A 550 -6.45 -19.09 21.05
CA VAL A 550 -6.58 -20.05 22.15
C VAL A 550 -5.44 -19.86 23.14
N GLY A 551 -5.77 -19.34 24.33
CA GLY A 551 -4.79 -18.95 25.33
C GLY A 551 -4.02 -17.70 24.92
N LYS A 552 -2.84 -17.48 25.52
CA LYS A 552 -1.97 -16.34 25.18
C LYS A 552 -0.87 -16.77 24.20
N PRO A 553 -0.53 -15.96 23.18
CA PRO A 553 0.67 -16.16 22.37
C PRO A 553 1.93 -16.31 23.23
N THR A 554 2.84 -17.21 22.84
CA THR A 554 4.01 -17.61 23.64
C THR A 554 5.32 -17.36 22.91
N TRP A 555 6.36 -16.92 23.64
CA TRP A 555 7.70 -16.67 23.10
C TRP A 555 8.62 -17.87 23.32
N HIS A 556 9.20 -18.37 22.23
CA HIS A 556 10.11 -19.51 22.20
C HIS A 556 11.50 -19.11 21.66
N PRO A 557 12.39 -18.58 22.52
CA PRO A 557 13.76 -18.28 22.13
C PRO A 557 14.58 -19.56 21.88
N TYR A 558 15.37 -19.57 20.78
CA TYR A 558 16.31 -20.66 20.49
C TYR A 558 17.62 -20.40 21.22
N THR A 559 17.92 -21.19 22.26
CA THR A 559 19.12 -20.98 23.09
C THR A 559 20.45 -21.15 22.33
N PRO A 560 20.60 -22.04 21.32
CA PRO A 560 21.82 -22.10 20.49
C PRO A 560 21.95 -20.94 19.48
N GLN A 561 20.93 -20.09 19.35
CA GLN A 561 20.93 -18.86 18.56
C GLN A 561 20.57 -17.64 19.42
N PHE A 562 20.94 -17.69 20.71
CA PHE A 562 20.92 -16.57 21.65
C PHE A 562 19.56 -15.87 21.81
N GLY A 563 18.44 -16.55 21.54
CA GLY A 563 17.10 -15.95 21.59
C GLY A 563 16.74 -15.33 22.95
N GLN A 564 17.36 -15.80 24.04
CA GLN A 564 17.20 -15.26 25.39
C GLN A 564 17.71 -13.82 25.58
N TYR A 565 18.31 -13.22 24.55
CA TYR A 565 18.67 -11.80 24.53
C TYR A 565 17.58 -10.90 23.90
N LEU A 566 16.44 -11.46 23.48
CA LEU A 566 15.28 -10.70 23.02
C LEU A 566 14.14 -10.81 24.04
N ASP A 567 13.74 -9.66 24.57
CA ASP A 567 12.49 -9.49 25.31
C ASP A 567 11.38 -9.20 24.29
N VAL A 568 10.26 -9.91 24.40
CA VAL A 568 9.13 -9.84 23.46
C VAL A 568 7.84 -9.65 24.25
N ALA A 569 7.11 -8.58 23.95
CA ALA A 569 5.74 -8.36 24.41
C ALA A 569 4.77 -8.47 23.23
N LEU A 570 3.57 -8.97 23.49
CA LEU A 570 2.58 -9.32 22.47
C LEU A 570 1.21 -8.79 22.88
N THR A 571 0.61 -7.95 22.04
CA THR A 571 -0.80 -7.57 22.13
C THR A 571 -1.52 -8.02 20.86
N HIS A 572 -2.79 -8.38 20.97
CA HIS A 572 -3.53 -8.96 19.85
C HIS A 572 -5.03 -8.69 19.99
N SER A 573 -5.75 -8.78 18.87
CA SER A 573 -7.20 -8.92 18.87
C SER A 573 -7.61 -10.21 19.60
N GLU A 574 -8.62 -10.14 20.48
CA GLU A 574 -9.21 -11.33 21.10
C GLU A 574 -10.08 -12.10 20.09
N LEU A 575 -10.93 -11.37 19.37
CA LEU A 575 -11.76 -11.87 18.28
C LEU A 575 -11.09 -11.59 16.92
N LEU A 576 -11.00 -12.61 16.08
CA LEU A 576 -10.68 -12.50 14.66
C LEU A 576 -11.99 -12.42 13.87
N TRP A 577 -12.34 -11.25 13.35
CA TRP A 577 -13.55 -11.00 12.56
C TRP A 577 -13.30 -9.80 11.63
N PRO A 578 -13.64 -9.86 10.32
CA PRO A 578 -14.16 -10.99 9.55
C PRO A 578 -13.01 -11.72 8.82
N TRP A 579 -12.74 -12.98 9.15
CA TRP A 579 -11.61 -13.77 8.62
C TRP A 579 -10.20 -13.24 8.95
N SER A 580 -10.04 -12.15 9.70
CA SER A 580 -8.73 -11.65 10.11
C SER A 580 -8.72 -11.02 11.50
N GLY A 581 -7.53 -10.69 11.97
CA GLY A 581 -7.29 -9.88 13.16
C GLY A 581 -5.82 -9.50 13.26
N TRP A 582 -5.39 -8.90 14.36
CA TRP A 582 -4.07 -8.30 14.48
C TRP A 582 -3.25 -8.87 15.64
N LEU A 583 -1.92 -8.82 15.47
CA LEU A 583 -0.91 -9.14 16.47
C LEU A 583 0.18 -8.06 16.38
N ALA A 584 0.32 -7.23 17.40
CA ALA A 584 1.44 -6.32 17.54
C ALA A 584 2.58 -7.03 18.29
N VAL A 585 3.77 -7.02 17.70
CA VAL A 585 4.97 -7.66 18.26
C VAL A 585 5.96 -6.58 18.66
N SER A 586 6.04 -6.29 19.97
CA SER A 586 7.00 -5.34 20.54
C SER A 586 8.30 -6.08 20.92
N ILE A 587 9.40 -5.72 20.27
CA ILE A 587 10.70 -6.39 20.42
C ILE A 587 11.73 -5.44 21.03
N ALA A 588 12.39 -5.86 22.09
CA ALA A 588 13.51 -5.15 22.72
C ALA A 588 14.71 -6.08 22.96
N ALA A 589 15.90 -5.51 23.16
CA ALA A 589 17.06 -6.28 23.63
C ALA A 589 17.06 -6.35 25.16
N ALA A 590 17.20 -7.57 25.69
CA ALA A 590 17.11 -7.83 27.12
C ALA A 590 18.27 -7.19 27.91
N ARG A 591 18.06 -6.95 29.22
CA ARG A 591 19.10 -6.38 30.11
C ARG A 591 20.41 -7.16 30.10
N THR A 592 20.34 -8.48 29.96
CA THR A 592 21.51 -9.37 29.85
C THR A 592 22.31 -9.21 28.55
N ALA A 593 21.80 -8.44 27.58
CA ALA A 593 22.40 -8.19 26.29
C ALA A 593 22.98 -6.77 26.14
N ALA A 594 22.95 -5.93 27.19
CA ALA A 594 23.31 -4.51 27.11
C ALA A 594 24.74 -4.21 26.61
N SER A 595 25.67 -5.17 26.79
CA SER A 595 27.05 -5.13 26.30
C SER A 595 27.34 -6.20 25.24
N TRP A 596 26.32 -6.86 24.69
CA TRP A 596 26.46 -7.97 23.74
C TRP A 596 26.28 -7.49 22.29
N GLU A 597 27.05 -8.08 21.37
CA GLU A 597 26.80 -7.97 19.93
C GLU A 597 26.55 -9.36 19.33
N GLY A 598 25.52 -9.46 18.49
CA GLY A 598 25.25 -10.68 17.74
C GLY A 598 23.87 -10.69 17.08
N ILE A 599 23.46 -11.88 16.64
CA ILE A 599 22.12 -12.12 16.07
C ILE A 599 21.39 -13.09 16.98
N ALA A 600 20.26 -12.63 17.52
CA ALA A 600 19.37 -13.43 18.38
C ALA A 600 18.17 -13.94 17.56
N GLN A 601 17.71 -15.18 17.85
CA GLN A 601 16.61 -15.82 17.12
C GLN A 601 15.63 -16.58 18.02
N GLY A 602 14.36 -16.55 17.66
CA GLY A 602 13.30 -17.32 18.30
C GLY A 602 12.08 -17.45 17.40
N HIS A 603 10.96 -17.88 17.99
CA HIS A 603 9.66 -17.73 17.34
C HIS A 603 8.55 -17.50 18.36
N ILE A 604 7.51 -16.78 17.93
CA ILE A 604 6.25 -16.71 18.65
C ILE A 604 5.39 -17.90 18.20
N ALA A 605 4.64 -18.52 19.10
CA ALA A 605 3.62 -19.52 18.78
C ALA A 605 2.25 -19.06 19.27
N LEU A 606 1.24 -19.21 18.42
CA LEU A 606 -0.17 -19.00 18.75
C LEU A 606 -1.04 -20.06 18.06
N THR A 607 -2.15 -20.43 18.69
CA THR A 607 -3.15 -21.32 18.09
C THR A 607 -4.44 -20.55 17.93
N ILE A 608 -5.04 -20.67 16.76
CA ILE A 608 -6.30 -20.01 16.42
C ILE A 608 -7.37 -21.08 16.30
N GLU A 609 -8.54 -20.80 16.88
CA GLU A 609 -9.72 -21.66 16.80
C GLU A 609 -10.87 -20.89 16.16
N SER A 610 -11.57 -21.57 15.24
CA SER A 610 -12.85 -21.14 14.68
C SER A 610 -13.95 -22.13 15.07
N PRO A 611 -15.22 -21.69 15.09
CA PRO A 611 -16.36 -22.59 15.15
C PRO A 611 -16.30 -23.68 14.06
N PRO A 612 -16.96 -24.83 14.26
CA PRO A 612 -17.19 -25.80 13.18
C PRO A 612 -17.93 -25.14 12.00
N GLU A 613 -17.72 -25.65 10.79
CA GLU A 613 -18.53 -25.25 9.62
C GLU A 613 -19.79 -26.12 9.47
N ASP A 614 -20.73 -25.72 8.61
CA ASP A 614 -21.97 -26.43 8.29
C ASP A 614 -21.72 -27.93 8.03
N GLY A 615 -22.13 -28.79 8.98
CA GLY A 615 -21.96 -30.25 8.92
C GLY A 615 -20.79 -30.83 9.72
N GLU A 616 -19.96 -29.99 10.33
CA GLU A 616 -18.93 -30.38 11.31
C GLU A 616 -19.46 -30.20 12.75
N THR A 617 -18.85 -30.89 13.71
CA THR A 617 -19.16 -30.78 15.15
C THR A 617 -18.01 -30.18 15.94
N ASP A 618 -16.77 -30.55 15.58
CA ASP A 618 -15.56 -30.13 16.29
C ASP A 618 -15.02 -28.78 15.78
N PRO A 619 -14.55 -27.89 16.67
CA PRO A 619 -14.03 -26.59 16.26
C PRO A 619 -12.70 -26.72 15.50
N ARG A 620 -12.56 -25.95 14.43
CA ARG A 620 -11.38 -25.97 13.55
C ARG A 620 -10.20 -25.25 14.22
N ARG A 621 -9.04 -25.90 14.31
CA ARG A 621 -7.82 -25.37 14.96
C ARG A 621 -6.64 -25.27 14.01
N SER A 622 -5.87 -24.18 14.10
CA SER A 622 -4.60 -23.98 13.39
C SER A 622 -3.55 -23.34 14.28
N SER A 623 -2.46 -24.05 14.57
CA SER A 623 -1.29 -23.51 15.26
C SER A 623 -0.30 -22.90 14.26
N VAL A 624 -0.04 -21.60 14.38
CA VAL A 624 0.93 -20.87 13.56
C VAL A 624 2.13 -20.44 14.39
N LYS A 625 3.23 -20.15 13.70
CA LYS A 625 4.48 -19.70 14.29
C LYS A 625 4.96 -18.47 13.54
N LEU A 626 5.47 -17.46 14.25
CA LEU A 626 6.10 -16.29 13.65
C LEU A 626 7.58 -16.33 13.98
N ALA A 627 8.42 -16.52 12.95
CA ALA A 627 9.87 -16.49 13.14
C ALA A 627 10.35 -15.07 13.46
N VAL A 628 11.20 -14.91 14.47
CA VAL A 628 11.76 -13.61 14.87
C VAL A 628 13.29 -13.69 14.90
N LYS A 629 13.96 -12.76 14.23
CA LYS A 629 15.42 -12.63 14.18
C LYS A 629 15.82 -11.17 14.12
N ALA A 630 16.77 -10.78 14.96
CA ALA A 630 17.26 -9.41 15.04
C ALA A 630 18.76 -9.38 15.32
N LYS A 631 19.45 -8.33 14.83
CA LYS A 631 20.78 -7.98 15.31
C LYS A 631 20.64 -7.16 16.59
N ILE A 632 21.40 -7.53 17.62
CA ILE A 632 21.60 -6.74 18.84
C ILE A 632 23.02 -6.16 18.79
N ILE A 633 23.17 -4.93 19.29
CA ILE A 633 24.45 -4.25 19.54
C ILE A 633 24.49 -3.76 21.00
N PRO A 634 25.69 -3.47 21.55
CA PRO A 634 25.84 -2.78 22.82
C PRO A 634 25.13 -1.42 22.80
N THR A 635 24.59 -0.98 23.95
CA THR A 635 23.87 0.30 24.07
C THR A 635 24.70 1.49 23.55
N PRO A 636 24.24 2.22 22.51
CA PRO A 636 24.95 3.37 21.98
C PRO A 636 25.11 4.50 23.00
N PRO A 637 26.15 5.35 22.88
CA PRO A 637 26.30 6.53 23.73
C PRO A 637 25.07 7.43 23.71
N LYS A 638 24.65 7.95 24.88
CA LYS A 638 23.49 8.84 25.06
C LYS A 638 23.39 9.91 23.95
N HIS A 639 24.51 10.57 23.67
CA HIS A 639 24.61 11.67 22.70
C HIS A 639 24.32 11.29 21.23
N LYS A 640 24.24 9.99 20.90
CA LYS A 640 23.84 9.49 19.58
C LYS A 640 22.38 9.01 19.52
N ARG A 641 21.64 9.06 20.63
CA ARG A 641 20.25 8.61 20.72
C ARG A 641 19.31 9.82 20.65
N ILE A 642 18.50 9.85 19.61
CA ILE A 642 17.48 10.86 19.33
C ILE A 642 16.10 10.24 19.56
N LEU A 643 15.23 10.94 20.27
CA LEU A 643 13.82 10.60 20.40
C LEU A 643 13.00 11.52 19.50
N TRP A 644 12.29 10.97 18.52
CA TRP A 644 11.29 11.68 17.73
C TRP A 644 9.97 11.66 18.50
N ASP A 645 9.38 12.83 18.71
CA ASP A 645 8.03 12.94 19.25
C ASP A 645 6.99 12.66 18.15
N GLN A 646 6.22 11.57 18.30
CA GLN A 646 5.09 11.23 17.43
C GLN A 646 3.75 11.46 18.13
N TYR A 647 3.76 11.66 19.45
CA TYR A 647 2.54 11.75 20.24
C TYR A 647 1.85 13.10 20.03
N HIS A 648 2.60 14.16 19.74
CA HIS A 648 2.07 15.50 19.52
C HIS A 648 1.82 15.89 18.05
N ASN A 649 2.08 15.00 17.09
CA ASN A 649 1.52 15.17 15.73
C ASN A 649 0.03 14.76 15.74
N LEU A 650 -0.82 15.49 15.03
CA LEU A 650 -2.18 15.08 14.66
C LEU A 650 -2.14 14.44 13.28
N ARG A 651 -3.31 14.26 12.66
CA ARG A 651 -3.46 13.59 11.36
C ARG A 651 -4.80 13.94 10.72
N TYR A 652 -4.80 14.08 9.39
CA TYR A 652 -6.02 14.12 8.59
C TYR A 652 -6.44 12.71 8.12
N PRO A 653 -7.75 12.37 8.14
CA PRO A 653 -8.85 13.05 8.84
C PRO A 653 -8.76 12.77 10.36
N PRO A 654 -9.18 13.71 11.24
CA PRO A 654 -10.56 14.20 11.23
C PRO A 654 -10.76 15.73 11.29
N GLY A 655 -9.73 16.54 11.56
CA GLY A 655 -9.81 18.02 11.59
C GLY A 655 -9.35 18.69 10.29
N TYR A 656 -9.31 20.03 10.24
CA TYR A 656 -8.57 20.75 9.18
C TYR A 656 -7.20 21.17 9.71
N PHE A 657 -6.19 20.39 9.34
CA PHE A 657 -4.78 20.72 9.49
C PHE A 657 -4.27 21.20 8.11
N PRO A 658 -3.90 22.48 7.97
CA PRO A 658 -3.42 23.06 6.73
C PRO A 658 -1.94 22.73 6.47
N ARG A 659 -1.54 22.70 5.20
CA ARG A 659 -0.12 22.58 4.82
C ARG A 659 0.74 23.66 5.48
N ASP A 660 1.93 23.27 5.93
CA ASP A 660 3.02 24.15 6.34
C ASP A 660 3.31 25.16 5.20
N ASN A 661 3.57 24.66 3.98
CA ASN A 661 3.88 25.53 2.84
C ASN A 661 2.64 26.15 2.17
N LEU A 662 2.29 27.37 2.60
CA LEU A 662 1.15 28.14 2.08
C LEU A 662 1.21 28.50 0.58
N ARG A 663 2.33 28.25 -0.11
CA ARG A 663 2.38 28.33 -1.58
C ARG A 663 1.57 27.22 -2.26
N MET A 664 1.28 26.11 -1.56
CA MET A 664 0.61 24.92 -2.09
C MET A 664 -0.92 25.05 -2.21
N LYS A 665 -1.38 26.17 -2.80
CA LYS A 665 -2.79 26.59 -2.97
C LYS A 665 -3.71 25.60 -3.74
N ASN A 666 -3.19 24.45 -4.19
CA ASN A 666 -3.90 23.40 -4.95
C ASN A 666 -4.31 22.15 -4.13
N ASP A 667 -3.80 22.03 -2.90
CA ASP A 667 -4.12 20.96 -1.93
C ASP A 667 -3.90 21.52 -0.52
N PRO A 668 -4.90 22.20 0.08
CA PRO A 668 -4.71 23.01 1.29
C PRO A 668 -4.60 22.18 2.57
N LEU A 669 -5.02 20.92 2.54
CA LEU A 669 -4.99 19.97 3.65
C LEU A 669 -3.64 19.27 3.66
N ASP A 670 -3.03 19.04 4.83
CA ASP A 670 -2.09 17.93 4.93
C ASP A 670 -2.83 16.59 5.02
N TRP A 671 -2.34 15.61 4.28
CA TRP A 671 -2.87 14.25 4.16
C TRP A 671 -1.87 13.19 4.64
N ASN A 672 -0.67 13.64 5.05
CA ASN A 672 0.39 12.77 5.51
C ASN A 672 0.04 12.14 6.89
N GLY A 673 0.95 11.33 7.40
CA GLY A 673 0.86 10.75 8.75
C GLY A 673 1.99 11.21 9.66
N ASP A 674 2.67 12.28 9.23
CA ASP A 674 3.72 13.07 9.88
C ASP A 674 4.64 12.25 10.78
N HIS A 675 5.20 11.23 10.12
CA HIS A 675 6.00 10.18 10.71
C HIS A 675 7.37 10.13 10.04
N ILE A 676 8.38 9.84 10.86
CA ILE A 676 9.78 9.58 10.48
C ILE A 676 10.01 8.44 9.45
N HIS A 677 8.95 7.82 8.91
CA HIS A 677 9.00 6.80 7.86
C HIS A 677 8.01 7.05 6.70
N THR A 678 7.16 8.08 6.76
CA THR A 678 6.22 8.46 5.68
C THR A 678 6.81 9.56 4.82
N ASN A 679 6.87 10.77 5.38
CA ASN A 679 7.21 12.01 4.71
C ASN A 679 8.49 12.66 5.29
N PHE A 680 8.80 12.47 6.57
CA PHE A 680 10.14 12.76 7.13
C PHE A 680 11.17 11.62 6.88
N LYS A 681 10.99 10.89 5.77
CA LYS A 681 11.68 9.63 5.48
C LYS A 681 13.16 9.82 5.14
N ASP A 682 13.50 10.79 4.29
CA ASP A 682 14.89 10.98 3.87
C ASP A 682 15.70 11.68 4.98
N MET A 683 15.07 12.48 5.85
CA MET A 683 15.64 12.93 7.12
C MET A 683 16.06 11.74 7.99
N TYR A 684 15.19 10.74 8.16
CA TYR A 684 15.53 9.50 8.87
C TYR A 684 16.71 8.78 8.22
N GLN A 685 16.71 8.62 6.89
CA GLN A 685 17.83 7.97 6.20
C GLN A 685 19.13 8.75 6.36
N HIS A 686 19.09 10.08 6.29
CA HIS A 686 20.23 10.97 6.54
C HIS A 686 20.79 10.76 7.94
N LEU A 687 19.98 10.89 8.98
CA LEU A 687 20.43 10.74 10.38
C LEU A 687 20.93 9.31 10.69
N ARG A 688 20.34 8.27 10.09
CA ARG A 688 20.87 6.90 10.16
C ARG A 688 22.22 6.75 9.45
N ASN A 689 22.46 7.48 8.35
CA ASN A 689 23.75 7.51 7.65
C ASN A 689 24.82 8.30 8.45
N SER A 690 24.45 9.41 9.11
CA SER A 690 25.30 10.14 10.09
C SER A 690 25.57 9.31 11.37
N GLY A 691 24.89 8.17 11.53
CA GLY A 691 25.12 7.20 12.59
C GLY A 691 24.43 7.53 13.92
N TYR A 692 23.38 8.36 13.89
CA TYR A 692 22.46 8.55 15.00
C TYR A 692 21.47 7.39 15.09
N TYR A 693 20.98 7.10 16.28
CA TYR A 693 19.94 6.12 16.56
C TYR A 693 18.64 6.85 16.89
N LEU A 694 17.55 6.46 16.25
CA LEU A 694 16.29 7.18 16.26
C LEU A 694 15.20 6.26 16.79
N GLU A 695 14.43 6.78 17.75
CA GLU A 695 13.38 6.06 18.46
C GLU A 695 12.11 6.92 18.41
N VAL A 696 10.93 6.29 18.33
CA VAL A 696 9.64 6.98 18.11
C VAL A 696 8.83 6.96 19.40
N LEU A 697 8.46 8.14 19.89
CA LEU A 697 7.67 8.30 21.12
C LEU A 697 6.17 8.41 20.80
N GLY A 698 5.44 7.30 20.95
CA GLY A 698 3.99 7.23 20.75
C GLY A 698 3.15 7.45 22.02
N SER A 699 3.68 8.17 23.01
CA SER A 699 3.06 8.37 24.34
C SER A 699 3.52 9.68 24.99
N PRO A 700 2.79 10.25 25.96
CA PRO A 700 3.20 11.49 26.65
C PRO A 700 4.64 11.50 27.17
N PHE A 701 5.23 12.70 27.30
CA PHE A 701 6.57 12.90 27.84
C PHE A 701 6.74 12.32 29.25
N THR A 702 5.66 12.19 30.02
CA THR A 702 5.63 11.53 31.34
C THR A 702 6.07 10.07 31.31
N CYS A 703 6.03 9.41 30.14
CA CYS A 703 6.19 7.96 30.00
C CYS A 703 7.60 7.48 29.60
N PHE A 704 8.57 8.37 29.35
CA PHE A 704 9.94 7.98 28.98
C PHE A 704 11.03 8.46 29.95
N ASP A 705 12.12 7.71 30.03
CA ASP A 705 13.31 8.01 30.82
C ASP A 705 14.32 8.86 30.01
N ALA A 706 14.31 10.16 30.24
CA ALA A 706 15.18 11.13 29.58
C ALA A 706 16.68 10.99 29.90
N SER A 707 17.06 10.21 30.91
CA SER A 707 18.49 9.94 31.18
C SER A 707 19.16 9.20 30.02
N GLN A 708 18.36 8.50 29.20
CA GLN A 708 18.82 7.60 28.15
C GLN A 708 19.01 8.26 26.77
N TYR A 709 18.45 9.47 26.56
CA TYR A 709 18.38 10.15 25.26
C TYR A 709 19.19 11.43 25.24
N GLY A 710 20.01 11.64 24.21
CA GLY A 710 20.81 12.87 24.06
C GLY A 710 19.93 14.06 23.73
N THR A 711 19.02 13.89 22.79
CA THR A 711 18.16 14.94 22.25
C THR A 711 16.75 14.41 22.01
N ILE A 712 15.72 15.17 22.38
CA ILE A 712 14.35 15.01 21.85
C ILE A 712 14.15 16.01 20.70
N LEU A 713 13.53 15.54 19.62
CA LEU A 713 13.25 16.28 18.40
C LEU A 713 11.73 16.35 18.21
N LEU A 714 11.19 17.57 18.24
CA LEU A 714 9.80 17.90 17.93
C LEU A 714 9.80 18.57 16.55
N VAL A 715 8.91 18.11 15.67
CA VAL A 715 8.76 18.60 14.29
C VAL A 715 7.26 18.61 14.00
N ASP A 716 6.75 19.74 13.51
CA ASP A 716 5.33 19.99 13.21
C ASP A 716 4.33 19.43 14.23
N ALA A 717 4.36 19.96 15.45
CA ALA A 717 3.46 19.53 16.52
C ALA A 717 2.17 20.36 16.55
N GLU A 718 1.04 19.78 16.16
CA GLU A 718 -0.29 20.43 16.19
C GLU A 718 -1.08 20.20 17.50
N GLU A 719 -0.65 19.25 18.33
CA GLU A 719 -1.32 18.87 19.58
C GLU A 719 -0.99 19.83 20.75
N GLU A 720 -1.84 19.80 21.78
CA GLU A 720 -1.61 20.48 23.07
C GLU A 720 -0.73 19.63 24.02
N TYR A 721 -0.17 20.24 25.08
CA TYR A 721 0.66 19.53 26.07
C TYR A 721 -0.03 19.45 27.44
N PHE A 722 0.08 18.33 28.15
CA PHE A 722 -0.36 18.27 29.55
C PHE A 722 0.58 19.10 30.46
N PRO A 723 0.06 19.79 31.50
CA PRO A 723 0.90 20.56 32.43
C PRO A 723 2.03 19.74 33.09
N GLU A 724 1.77 18.45 33.34
CA GLU A 724 2.73 17.48 33.87
C GLU A 724 3.89 17.21 32.90
N GLU A 725 3.67 17.30 31.59
CA GLU A 725 4.69 17.14 30.57
C GLU A 725 5.59 18.35 30.48
N VAL A 726 5.03 19.57 30.48
CA VAL A 726 5.81 20.83 30.55
C VAL A 726 6.71 20.81 31.79
N ALA A 727 6.13 20.46 32.95
CA ALA A 727 6.86 20.34 34.21
C ALA A 727 7.88 19.19 34.24
N LYS A 728 7.74 18.14 33.42
CA LYS A 728 8.74 17.07 33.28
C LYS A 728 9.84 17.47 32.30
N LEU A 729 9.51 17.94 31.09
CA LEU A 729 10.50 18.33 30.08
C LEU A 729 11.45 19.39 30.64
N LYS A 730 10.96 20.36 31.43
CA LYS A 730 11.81 21.33 32.11
C LYS A 730 12.87 20.68 33.01
N ARG A 731 12.47 19.71 33.85
CA ARG A 731 13.37 18.96 34.74
C ARG A 731 14.34 18.08 33.96
N ASP A 732 13.87 17.42 32.91
CA ASP A 732 14.69 16.53 32.09
C ASP A 732 15.76 17.32 31.31
N VAL A 733 15.42 18.50 30.78
CA VAL A 733 16.37 19.41 30.15
C VAL A 733 17.37 19.97 31.17
N ASP A 734 16.93 20.37 32.36
CA ASP A 734 17.86 20.81 33.41
C ASP A 734 18.83 19.69 33.85
N ASN A 735 18.41 18.42 33.73
CA ASN A 735 19.21 17.21 33.94
C ASN A 735 20.01 16.72 32.71
N GLY A 736 20.08 17.52 31.63
CA GLY A 736 20.93 17.22 30.47
C GLY A 736 20.31 16.34 29.38
N LEU A 737 18.99 16.43 29.16
CA LEU A 737 18.35 16.16 27.87
C LEU A 737 18.42 17.44 27.00
N SER A 738 18.80 17.35 25.74
CA SER A 738 18.68 18.48 24.81
C SER A 738 17.35 18.44 24.05
N LEU A 739 16.89 19.60 23.58
CA LEU A 739 15.61 19.83 22.93
C LEU A 739 15.85 20.52 21.58
N ILE A 740 15.29 20.00 20.50
CA ILE A 740 15.23 20.68 19.20
C ILE A 740 13.76 20.75 18.77
N VAL A 741 13.30 21.96 18.44
CA VAL A 741 11.96 22.23 17.92
C VAL A 741 12.08 22.79 16.51
N PHE A 742 11.48 22.10 15.55
CA PHE A 742 11.10 22.65 14.25
C PHE A 742 9.60 22.92 14.30
N ALA A 743 9.22 24.20 14.25
CA ALA A 743 7.83 24.64 14.20
C ALA A 743 7.51 25.22 12.82
N ASP A 744 6.25 25.54 12.57
CA ASP A 744 5.78 26.22 11.36
C ASP A 744 4.87 27.40 11.68
N TRP A 745 4.28 28.03 10.66
CA TRP A 745 3.40 29.17 10.84
C TRP A 745 2.18 28.91 11.72
N TYR A 746 1.80 29.95 12.44
CA TYR A 746 0.49 30.08 13.06
C TYR A 746 0.07 31.55 13.02
N ASN A 747 -1.03 31.86 12.32
CA ASN A 747 -1.60 33.21 12.32
C ASN A 747 -3.12 33.15 12.19
N VAL A 748 -3.84 33.62 13.21
CA VAL A 748 -5.31 33.55 13.27
C VAL A 748 -5.99 34.26 12.09
N THR A 749 -5.40 35.33 11.55
CA THR A 749 -5.95 36.06 10.40
C THR A 749 -5.72 35.30 9.09
N VAL A 750 -4.55 34.68 8.92
CA VAL A 750 -4.24 33.79 7.79
C VAL A 750 -5.10 32.53 7.86
N MET A 751 -5.25 31.89 9.02
CA MET A 751 -6.15 30.75 9.24
C MET A 751 -7.60 31.09 8.82
N LYS A 752 -8.11 32.26 9.23
CA LYS A 752 -9.42 32.79 8.83
C LYS A 752 -9.53 33.18 7.35
N LYS A 753 -8.41 33.24 6.61
CA LYS A 753 -8.31 33.53 5.16
C LYS A 753 -8.13 32.27 4.31
N VAL A 754 -7.33 31.29 4.76
CA VAL A 754 -7.12 29.98 4.09
C VAL A 754 -8.21 28.96 4.42
N LYS A 755 -9.22 29.35 5.21
CA LYS A 755 -10.50 28.64 5.25
C LYS A 755 -11.03 28.48 3.82
N PHE A 756 -11.43 27.27 3.45
CA PHE A 756 -12.11 27.04 2.17
C PHE A 756 -13.60 26.85 2.40
N TYR A 757 -14.42 27.41 1.52
CA TYR A 757 -15.80 26.96 1.41
C TYR A 757 -15.77 25.66 0.63
N ASP A 758 -15.89 24.56 1.36
CA ASP A 758 -16.12 23.28 0.74
C ASP A 758 -17.56 23.29 0.22
N GLU A 759 -17.73 23.39 -1.10
CA GLU A 759 -19.01 23.55 -1.85
C GLU A 759 -20.04 22.42 -1.66
N ASN A 760 -19.76 21.55 -0.72
CA ASN A 760 -19.68 20.10 -0.86
C ASN A 760 -20.22 19.51 0.46
N THR A 761 -19.57 19.80 1.60
CA THR A 761 -20.24 19.86 2.93
C THR A 761 -21.16 21.08 3.03
N ARG A 762 -20.95 22.07 2.15
CA ARG A 762 -21.51 23.42 2.22
C ARG A 762 -21.17 24.13 3.52
N GLN A 763 -20.04 23.79 4.14
CA GLN A 763 -19.51 24.41 5.35
C GLN A 763 -18.18 25.10 5.05
N TRP A 764 -17.92 26.17 5.79
CA TRP A 764 -16.59 26.76 5.83
C TRP A 764 -15.71 25.89 6.71
N TRP A 765 -14.80 25.12 6.11
CA TRP A 765 -13.74 24.48 6.87
C TRP A 765 -12.72 25.55 7.24
N MET A 766 -12.61 25.84 8.53
CA MET A 766 -11.57 26.71 9.09
C MET A 766 -10.49 25.82 9.70
N PRO A 767 -9.19 26.16 9.58
CA PRO A 767 -8.13 25.41 10.22
C PRO A 767 -8.34 25.29 11.74
N ASP A 768 -8.07 24.12 12.31
CA ASP A 768 -8.14 23.93 13.76
C ASP A 768 -6.88 24.46 14.47
N THR A 769 -5.76 24.52 13.76
CA THR A 769 -4.46 25.15 14.12
C THR A 769 -3.83 25.83 12.88
N GLY A 770 -2.59 26.33 13.00
CA GLY A 770 -1.72 26.70 11.87
C GLY A 770 -1.17 25.45 11.17
N GLY A 771 0.10 25.46 10.73
CA GLY A 771 0.84 24.19 10.61
C GLY A 771 1.02 23.64 12.03
N ALA A 772 2.13 24.03 12.67
CA ALA A 772 2.32 23.77 14.10
C ALA A 772 1.33 24.54 15.00
N ASN A 773 1.01 23.98 16.17
CA ASN A 773 0.32 24.66 17.27
C ASN A 773 1.29 25.51 18.07
N VAL A 774 1.67 26.65 17.48
CA VAL A 774 2.60 27.61 18.08
C VAL A 774 2.15 28.12 19.47
N PRO A 775 0.86 28.34 19.78
CA PRO A 775 0.42 28.61 21.15
C PRO A 775 0.79 27.51 22.15
N ALA A 776 0.59 26.22 21.81
CA ALA A 776 0.99 25.10 22.68
C ALA A 776 2.52 25.00 22.83
N LEU A 777 3.27 25.19 21.74
CA LEU A 777 4.73 25.27 21.77
C LEU A 777 5.24 26.43 22.62
N ASN A 778 4.54 27.57 22.63
CA ASN A 778 4.85 28.71 23.48
C ASN A 778 4.61 28.42 24.96
N ASP A 779 3.52 27.72 25.31
CA ASP A 779 3.27 27.30 26.69
C ASP A 779 4.34 26.29 27.17
N LEU A 780 4.78 25.36 26.30
CA LEU A 780 5.88 24.43 26.56
C LEU A 780 7.23 25.16 26.76
N LEU A 781 7.56 26.10 25.88
CA LEU A 781 8.84 26.83 25.85
C LEU A 781 8.92 28.01 26.86
N SER A 782 7.77 28.42 27.42
CA SER A 782 7.64 29.52 28.37
C SER A 782 8.63 29.45 29.54
N SER A 783 8.92 28.23 30.02
CA SER A 783 9.78 27.94 31.16
C SER A 783 11.27 28.27 30.97
N TRP A 784 11.68 28.64 29.75
CA TRP A 784 13.01 29.18 29.43
C TRP A 784 12.97 30.63 28.89
N GLY A 785 11.81 31.28 28.89
CA GLY A 785 11.64 32.63 28.35
C GLY A 785 11.69 32.72 26.82
N ILE A 786 11.51 31.60 26.13
CA ILE A 786 11.43 31.52 24.66
C ILE A 786 9.97 31.63 24.24
N ALA A 787 9.68 32.35 23.16
CA ALA A 787 8.39 32.33 22.48
C ALA A 787 8.52 32.63 20.97
N LEU A 788 7.75 31.92 20.17
CA LEU A 788 7.49 32.13 18.75
C LEU A 788 6.36 33.14 18.54
N GLY A 789 6.36 33.78 17.38
CA GLY A 789 5.41 34.83 16.99
C GLY A 789 4.24 34.36 16.15
N ASP A 790 3.43 35.31 15.70
CA ASP A 790 2.27 35.11 14.85
C ASP A 790 2.52 35.45 13.37
N ARG A 791 3.66 36.05 13.00
CA ARG A 791 3.94 36.46 11.62
C ARG A 791 4.51 35.33 10.78
N VAL A 792 4.09 35.26 9.53
CA VAL A 792 4.43 34.19 8.58
C VAL A 792 5.39 34.73 7.52
N PHE A 793 6.55 34.09 7.37
CA PHE A 793 7.62 34.55 6.50
C PHE A 793 8.01 33.51 5.45
N GLU A 794 8.55 33.99 4.33
CA GLU A 794 9.16 33.15 3.30
C GLU A 794 10.45 33.75 2.74
N GLY A 795 11.29 32.91 2.12
CA GLY A 795 12.32 33.37 1.19
C GLY A 795 13.57 32.51 1.12
N ASP A 796 14.25 32.58 -0.01
CA ASP A 796 15.63 32.11 -0.15
C ASP A 796 16.58 32.91 0.74
N PHE A 797 17.46 32.21 1.44
CA PHE A 797 18.56 32.81 2.20
C PHE A 797 19.80 31.91 2.13
N THR A 798 20.96 32.45 2.50
CA THR A 798 22.22 31.70 2.59
C THR A 798 22.75 31.71 4.02
N LEU A 799 23.33 30.60 4.45
CA LEU A 799 24.09 30.51 5.70
C LEU A 799 25.42 29.80 5.40
N GLY A 800 26.54 30.50 5.59
CA GLY A 800 27.82 30.03 5.04
C GLY A 800 27.73 29.71 3.54
N ASP A 801 28.23 28.53 3.14
CA ASP A 801 28.19 28.03 1.75
C ASP A 801 26.89 27.29 1.39
N HIS A 802 25.83 27.38 2.21
CA HIS A 802 24.59 26.63 2.03
C HIS A 802 23.41 27.52 1.61
N ASP A 803 22.83 27.22 0.44
CA ASP A 803 21.55 27.75 -0.01
C ASP A 803 20.39 27.11 0.79
N MET A 804 19.59 27.94 1.45
CA MET A 804 18.38 27.55 2.17
C MET A 804 17.14 28.24 1.59
N TYR A 805 15.96 27.80 2.02
CA TYR A 805 14.68 28.43 1.71
C TYR A 805 13.81 28.32 2.96
N PHE A 806 13.30 29.45 3.44
CA PHE A 806 12.33 29.50 4.53
C PHE A 806 10.92 29.37 3.95
N ALA A 807 10.22 28.29 4.30
CA ALA A 807 8.96 27.87 3.70
C ALA A 807 7.78 28.12 4.64
N SER A 808 7.19 29.33 4.59
CA SER A 808 6.00 29.66 5.37
C SER A 808 6.21 29.46 6.88
N GLY A 809 7.36 29.87 7.40
CA GLY A 809 7.70 29.70 8.81
C GLY A 809 7.31 30.87 9.72
N THR A 810 7.37 30.65 11.04
CA THR A 810 7.19 31.68 12.09
C THR A 810 8.53 32.26 12.59
N SER A 811 8.52 33.48 13.10
CA SER A 811 9.69 34.13 13.72
C SER A 811 9.74 33.98 15.24
N ILE A 812 10.94 34.04 15.84
CA ILE A 812 11.14 34.04 17.29
C ILE A 812 10.83 35.43 17.89
N SER A 813 9.66 35.59 18.52
CA SER A 813 9.23 36.85 19.17
C SER A 813 9.92 37.11 20.52
N ARG A 814 10.36 36.08 21.24
CA ARG A 814 11.06 36.21 22.53
C ARG A 814 12.16 35.17 22.69
N PHE A 815 13.30 35.59 23.19
CA PHE A 815 14.43 34.73 23.53
C PHE A 815 15.20 35.32 24.73
N PRO A 816 15.77 34.49 25.62
CA PRO A 816 16.46 34.95 26.81
C PRO A 816 17.89 35.45 26.54
N GLU A 817 18.36 36.37 27.39
CA GLU A 817 19.69 36.97 27.29
C GLU A 817 20.81 35.91 27.41
N GLY A 818 21.78 35.97 26.50
CA GLY A 818 22.88 35.00 26.41
C GLY A 818 22.55 33.73 25.61
N GLY A 819 21.37 33.65 25.00
CA GLY A 819 21.16 32.80 23.83
C GLY A 819 21.73 33.43 22.56
N LEU A 820 22.03 32.62 21.55
CA LEU A 820 22.40 33.07 20.21
C LEU A 820 21.18 33.04 19.30
N ILE A 821 21.00 34.08 18.49
CA ILE A 821 19.94 34.15 17.47
C ILE A 821 20.58 34.47 16.11
N ILE A 822 20.06 33.83 15.07
CA ILE A 822 20.34 34.15 13.69
C ILE A 822 19.07 34.73 13.06
N SER A 823 19.20 35.94 12.54
CA SER A 823 18.17 36.59 11.75
C SER A 823 18.50 36.57 10.26
N GLN A 824 17.46 36.64 9.42
CA GLN A 824 17.56 36.74 7.96
C GLN A 824 16.62 37.82 7.42
N THR A 825 16.83 38.24 6.18
CA THR A 825 15.92 39.14 5.46
C THR A 825 14.93 38.32 4.65
N LEU A 826 13.64 38.38 5.01
CA LEU A 826 12.58 37.52 4.49
C LEU A 826 11.34 38.34 4.11
N LYS A 827 10.45 37.78 3.29
CA LYS A 827 9.18 38.42 2.91
C LYS A 827 8.09 38.06 3.92
N ASP A 828 7.25 39.01 4.30
CA ASP A 828 6.01 38.70 5.03
C ASP A 828 5.00 38.06 4.06
N GLN A 829 4.91 36.74 4.13
CA GLN A 829 3.99 35.94 3.33
C GLN A 829 2.56 36.02 3.88
N GLY A 830 2.40 36.28 5.18
CA GLY A 830 1.10 36.48 5.80
C GLY A 830 0.33 37.62 5.12
N GLN A 831 1.02 38.74 4.83
CA GLN A 831 0.44 39.85 4.08
C GLN A 831 0.07 39.47 2.63
N GLU A 832 0.91 38.70 1.92
CA GLU A 832 0.57 38.20 0.56
C GLU A 832 -0.71 37.37 0.59
N VAL A 833 -0.84 36.43 1.53
CA VAL A 833 -2.02 35.56 1.66
C VAL A 833 -3.27 36.35 2.04
N LEU A 834 -3.13 37.41 2.85
CA LEU A 834 -4.22 38.34 3.15
C LEU A 834 -4.63 39.20 1.93
N GLY A 835 -3.75 39.37 0.94
CA GLY A 835 -3.99 40.13 -0.30
C GLY A 835 -3.42 41.55 -0.27
N GLN A 836 -2.37 41.78 0.53
CA GLN A 836 -1.58 43.01 0.56
C GLN A 836 -0.21 42.79 -0.11
N ASP A 837 0.49 43.86 -0.46
CA ASP A 837 1.83 43.76 -1.05
C ASP A 837 2.83 43.11 -0.06
N SER A 838 3.60 42.13 -0.53
CA SER A 838 4.55 41.39 0.30
C SER A 838 5.75 42.26 0.69
N VAL A 839 5.73 42.82 1.90
CA VAL A 839 6.83 43.64 2.42
C VAL A 839 8.03 42.73 2.76
N THR A 840 9.22 43.10 2.26
CA THR A 840 10.48 42.47 2.70
C THR A 840 10.88 43.06 4.05
N VAL A 841 11.14 42.19 5.03
CA VAL A 841 11.46 42.53 6.41
C VAL A 841 12.89 42.08 6.69
N GLU A 842 13.74 43.03 7.06
CA GLU A 842 15.11 42.75 7.49
C GLU A 842 15.15 42.24 8.93
N ASN A 843 16.18 41.44 9.24
CA ASN A 843 16.49 40.96 10.59
C ASN A 843 15.38 40.11 11.26
N VAL A 844 14.60 39.35 10.49
CA VAL A 844 13.61 38.37 10.99
C VAL A 844 14.33 37.23 11.72
N PRO A 845 14.11 37.02 13.03
CA PRO A 845 14.80 35.97 13.80
C PRO A 845 14.18 34.60 13.52
N ILE A 846 14.95 33.69 12.91
CA ILE A 846 14.46 32.38 12.45
C ILE A 846 15.02 31.19 13.24
N LEU A 847 16.21 31.33 13.83
CA LEU A 847 16.91 30.24 14.52
C LEU A 847 17.49 30.74 15.84
N GLY A 848 17.12 30.08 16.94
CA GLY A 848 17.59 30.40 18.30
C GLY A 848 18.28 29.20 18.94
N LEU A 849 19.49 29.40 19.48
CA LEU A 849 20.28 28.41 20.20
C LEU A 849 20.52 28.87 21.63
N LEU A 850 20.12 28.05 22.61
CA LEU A 850 20.26 28.33 24.04
C LEU A 850 20.95 27.17 24.77
N GLN A 851 21.88 27.50 25.66
CA GLN A 851 22.39 26.59 26.69
C GLN A 851 21.59 26.88 27.96
N SER A 852 20.94 25.88 28.56
CA SER A 852 20.26 26.08 29.85
C SER A 852 21.27 26.49 30.92
N LYS A 853 20.85 27.34 31.86
CA LYS A 853 21.69 27.88 32.94
C LYS A 853 21.45 27.20 34.30
N ALA A 854 20.64 26.13 34.35
CA ALA A 854 20.28 25.46 35.60
C ALA A 854 21.44 24.70 36.28
N GLN A 855 22.33 24.10 35.49
CA GLN A 855 23.53 23.38 35.95
C GLN A 855 24.60 23.45 34.84
N GLU A 856 25.88 23.23 35.15
CA GLU A 856 26.98 23.16 34.15
C GLU A 856 26.77 22.07 33.07
N LYS A 857 25.95 21.05 33.38
CA LYS A 857 25.66 19.89 32.50
C LYS A 857 24.21 19.85 32.01
N SER A 858 23.47 20.95 32.17
CA SER A 858 22.10 21.05 31.67
C SER A 858 22.06 21.05 30.14
N GLY A 859 20.89 20.74 29.60
CA GLY A 859 20.65 20.56 28.17
C GLY A 859 20.67 21.86 27.37
N ARG A 860 20.66 21.68 26.05
CA ARG A 860 20.60 22.76 25.08
C ARG A 860 19.25 22.74 24.38
N ILE A 861 18.76 23.93 24.07
CA ILE A 861 17.48 24.14 23.40
C ILE A 861 17.77 24.82 22.07
N VAL A 862 17.17 24.28 21.02
CA VAL A 862 17.16 24.90 19.70
C VAL A 862 15.71 25.07 19.27
N VAL A 863 15.39 26.24 18.72
CA VAL A 863 14.09 26.50 18.09
C VAL A 863 14.33 27.07 16.70
N TYR A 864 13.73 26.45 15.70
CA TYR A 864 13.70 26.88 14.30
C TYR A 864 12.25 26.98 13.83
N GLY A 865 11.96 27.97 12.99
CA GLY A 865 10.58 28.38 12.66
C GLY A 865 9.95 27.81 11.40
N ASP A 866 10.61 26.87 10.70
CA ASP A 866 10.12 26.16 9.49
C ASP A 866 10.46 24.67 9.63
N SER A 867 9.50 23.76 9.44
CA SER A 867 9.76 22.32 9.41
C SER A 867 9.65 21.65 8.03
N ASN A 868 8.99 22.32 7.06
CA ASN A 868 8.92 21.90 5.66
C ASN A 868 10.33 21.61 5.06
N CYS A 869 11.41 22.24 5.57
CA CYS A 869 12.79 21.91 5.15
C CYS A 869 13.26 20.48 5.52
N LEU A 870 12.47 19.73 6.31
CA LEU A 870 12.66 18.32 6.67
C LEU A 870 11.65 17.37 5.99
N ASP A 871 10.49 17.86 5.56
CA ASP A 871 9.44 17.09 4.87
C ASP A 871 9.84 16.76 3.42
N ASN A 872 9.63 15.53 2.96
CA ASN A 872 9.85 15.13 1.57
C ASN A 872 8.70 15.48 0.60
N SER A 873 7.53 15.88 1.09
CA SER A 873 6.32 16.04 0.28
C SER A 873 6.39 17.26 -0.63
N HIS A 874 6.80 18.42 -0.08
CA HIS A 874 6.89 19.70 -0.82
C HIS A 874 8.29 20.35 -0.72
N LEU A 875 9.31 19.54 -0.46
CA LEU A 875 10.71 19.94 -0.29
C LEU A 875 11.24 20.81 -1.45
N GLN A 876 11.63 22.04 -1.15
CA GLN A 876 12.28 22.94 -2.12
C GLN A 876 13.82 22.87 -2.01
N LYS A 877 14.34 22.92 -0.77
CA LYS A 877 15.76 22.70 -0.41
C LYS A 877 15.78 22.00 0.95
N ASP A 878 16.70 21.06 1.15
CA ASP A 878 16.83 20.36 2.44
C ASP A 878 17.65 21.16 3.46
N CYS A 879 17.30 21.01 4.73
CA CYS A 879 18.06 21.53 5.87
C CYS A 879 18.78 20.42 6.67
N PHE A 880 19.01 19.25 6.06
CA PHE A 880 19.59 18.08 6.75
C PHE A 880 21.00 18.34 7.30
N TRP A 881 21.79 19.17 6.59
CA TRP A 881 23.10 19.64 7.07
C TRP A 881 22.98 20.53 8.32
N MET A 882 21.93 21.35 8.40
CA MET A 882 21.66 22.19 9.56
C MET A 882 21.23 21.31 10.74
N LEU A 883 20.40 20.30 10.50
CA LEU A 883 20.01 19.33 11.52
C LEU A 883 21.22 18.58 12.10
N ASP A 884 22.19 18.14 11.28
CA ASP A 884 23.46 17.59 11.78
C ASP A 884 24.23 18.59 12.65
N ALA A 885 24.32 19.87 12.25
CA ALA A 885 25.02 20.92 13.00
C ALA A 885 24.32 21.29 14.32
N LEU A 886 22.99 21.24 14.36
CA LEU A 886 22.18 21.41 15.56
C LEU A 886 22.28 20.18 16.49
N LEU A 887 22.45 18.98 15.93
CA LEU A 887 22.76 17.77 16.67
C LEU A 887 24.19 17.77 17.22
N GLU A 888 25.18 18.31 16.50
CA GLU A 888 26.54 18.54 17.04
C GLU A 888 26.50 19.50 18.24
N TYR A 889 25.77 20.61 18.12
CA TYR A 889 25.59 21.56 19.22
C TYR A 889 24.88 20.93 20.42
N THR A 890 23.71 20.31 20.20
CA THR A 890 22.93 19.72 21.30
C THR A 890 23.65 18.55 21.98
N SER A 891 24.43 17.76 21.26
CA SER A 891 25.24 16.66 21.82
C SER A 891 26.50 17.15 22.54
N SER A 892 27.38 17.88 21.85
CA SER A 892 28.75 18.15 22.31
C SER A 892 28.91 19.49 23.03
N GLY A 893 28.07 20.48 22.73
CA GLY A 893 28.27 21.87 23.14
C GLY A 893 29.29 22.63 22.30
N HIS A 894 29.90 21.99 21.29
CA HIS A 894 30.54 22.72 20.21
C HIS A 894 29.47 23.50 19.47
N LEU A 895 29.58 24.84 19.48
CA LEU A 895 28.77 25.71 18.64
C LEU A 895 29.50 25.88 17.30
N PRO A 896 28.97 25.37 16.17
CA PRO A 896 29.59 25.50 14.85
C PRO A 896 29.92 26.95 14.48
N SER A 897 31.04 27.14 13.79
CA SER A 897 31.52 28.48 13.37
C SER A 897 30.51 29.23 12.49
N ILE A 898 29.80 28.51 11.62
CA ILE A 898 28.73 29.02 10.76
C ILE A 898 27.63 29.76 11.54
N PHE A 899 27.27 29.29 12.75
CA PHE A 899 26.28 29.99 13.58
C PHE A 899 26.86 31.20 14.32
N LYS A 900 28.17 31.17 14.66
CA LYS A 900 28.85 32.29 15.32
C LYS A 900 29.00 33.53 14.42
N TYR A 901 29.31 33.33 13.14
CA TYR A 901 29.52 34.45 12.20
C TYR A 901 28.22 35.14 11.77
N HIS A 902 27.07 34.48 11.93
CA HIS A 902 25.74 35.02 11.59
C HIS A 902 24.91 35.42 12.82
N GLN A 903 25.53 35.56 14.00
CA GLN A 903 24.83 36.03 15.21
C GLN A 903 24.31 37.47 15.02
N SER A 904 23.02 37.69 15.32
CA SER A 904 22.35 38.99 15.23
C SER A 904 22.09 39.58 16.62
N GLU A 905 22.08 40.92 16.74
CA GLU A 905 21.64 41.59 17.97
C GLU A 905 20.10 41.53 18.10
N PHE A 906 19.62 40.90 19.17
CA PHE A 906 18.18 40.73 19.39
C PHE A 906 17.59 41.82 20.30
N SER A 907 16.92 42.79 19.69
CA SER A 907 16.11 43.76 20.41
C SER A 907 14.77 43.14 20.82
N GLN A 908 14.58 42.86 22.12
CA GLN A 908 13.28 42.46 22.67
C GLN A 908 12.26 43.60 22.51
N LYS A 909 11.47 43.56 21.45
CA LYS A 909 10.24 44.35 21.34
C LYS A 909 9.13 43.66 22.12
N ILE A 910 8.30 44.43 22.82
CA ILE A 910 7.06 43.92 23.38
C ILE A 910 6.11 43.69 22.19
N ILE A 911 5.91 42.42 21.84
CA ILE A 911 5.02 41.94 20.78
C ILE A 911 4.05 40.96 21.45
N ASP A 912 2.76 41.09 21.11
CA ASP A 912 1.74 40.15 21.58
C ASP A 912 2.01 38.74 21.05
N LEU A 913 1.82 37.73 21.90
CA LEU A 913 2.05 36.34 21.52
C LEU A 913 0.83 35.75 20.78
N PRO A 914 1.01 34.81 19.83
CA PRO A 914 -0.09 34.17 19.12
C PRO A 914 -1.06 33.50 20.11
N GLN A 915 -2.35 33.84 19.98
CA GLN A 915 -3.41 33.29 20.80
C GLN A 915 -4.15 32.15 20.09
N ARG A 916 -4.66 31.18 20.86
CA ARG A 916 -5.52 30.09 20.36
C ARG A 916 -6.77 30.67 19.68
N MET A 917 -7.12 30.17 18.51
CA MET A 917 -8.22 30.74 17.72
C MET A 917 -9.58 30.49 18.37
N GLU A 918 -10.27 31.56 18.75
CA GLU A 918 -11.66 31.53 19.22
C GLU A 918 -12.57 30.80 18.21
N GLY A 919 -13.30 29.80 18.68
CA GLY A 919 -14.22 28.99 17.87
C GLY A 919 -13.56 27.86 17.05
N ASN A 920 -12.31 27.48 17.34
CA ASN A 920 -11.72 26.26 16.76
C ASN A 920 -12.34 24.98 17.37
N HIS A 921 -12.11 23.83 16.72
CA HIS A 921 -12.69 22.55 17.10
C HIS A 921 -11.64 21.48 17.47
N LEU A 922 -10.39 21.91 17.74
CA LEU A 922 -9.25 21.05 18.07
C LEU A 922 -9.56 20.01 19.17
N TYR A 923 -10.38 20.37 20.17
CA TYR A 923 -10.86 19.48 21.24
C TYR A 923 -11.61 18.21 20.78
N ARG A 924 -12.08 18.16 19.53
CA ARG A 924 -12.73 16.98 18.94
C ARG A 924 -11.73 15.89 18.55
N TYR A 925 -10.47 16.26 18.34
CA TYR A 925 -9.41 15.41 17.80
C TYR A 925 -8.21 15.31 18.74
N SER A 926 -8.03 16.32 19.60
CA SER A 926 -6.99 16.40 20.62
C SER A 926 -7.08 15.29 21.66
N LYS A 927 -5.92 14.68 21.93
CA LYS A 927 -5.64 13.71 22.98
C LYS A 927 -5.56 14.35 24.36
N VAL A 928 -5.53 15.69 24.43
CA VAL A 928 -5.29 16.49 25.64
C VAL A 928 -6.49 17.37 26.00
N LEU A 929 -7.22 17.93 25.04
CA LEU A 929 -8.41 18.76 25.28
C LEU A 929 -9.72 18.00 25.17
N GLU A 930 -10.68 18.35 26.03
CA GLU A 930 -12.10 18.03 25.87
C GLU A 930 -13.00 19.26 26.11
N ASN A 931 -14.26 19.16 25.69
CA ASN A 931 -15.27 20.21 25.87
C ASN A 931 -16.32 19.73 26.87
N HIS A 932 -16.36 20.36 28.04
CA HIS A 932 -17.30 20.06 29.11
C HIS A 932 -18.24 21.25 29.33
N MET A 933 -19.53 21.06 29.00
CA MET A 933 -20.59 22.08 29.10
C MET A 933 -20.26 23.43 28.42
N GLY A 934 -19.49 23.43 27.33
CA GLY A 934 -19.06 24.64 26.62
C GLY A 934 -17.75 25.26 27.13
N SER A 935 -17.15 24.70 28.19
CA SER A 935 -15.80 25.04 28.64
C SER A 935 -14.77 24.05 28.10
N LEU A 936 -13.63 24.56 27.63
CA LEU A 936 -12.47 23.72 27.30
C LEU A 936 -11.76 23.31 28.60
N GLN A 937 -11.47 22.02 28.74
CA GLN A 937 -10.78 21.45 29.90
C GLN A 937 -9.71 20.46 29.42
N THR A 938 -8.65 20.29 30.20
CA THR A 938 -7.66 19.23 29.96
C THR A 938 -8.22 17.89 30.43
N ARG A 939 -8.13 16.88 29.57
CA ARG A 939 -8.39 15.47 29.87
C ARG A 939 -7.49 15.00 31.01
N PRO A 940 -7.84 13.92 31.73
CA PRO A 940 -6.89 13.27 32.62
C PRO A 940 -5.71 12.71 31.82
N LEU A 941 -4.48 12.96 32.29
CA LEU A 941 -3.24 12.40 31.74
C LEU A 941 -3.37 10.87 31.59
N PRO A 942 -3.21 10.29 30.38
CA PRO A 942 -3.40 8.86 30.16
C PRO A 942 -2.28 8.05 30.84
N GLN A 943 -2.62 6.82 31.26
CA GLN A 943 -1.64 5.91 31.85
C GLN A 943 -0.60 5.47 30.81
N CYS A 944 0.66 5.46 31.21
CA CYS A 944 1.76 5.07 30.34
C CYS A 944 1.63 3.61 29.85
N PRO A 945 1.95 3.31 28.58
CA PRO A 945 1.73 2.00 27.98
C PRO A 945 2.66 0.94 28.57
N HIS A 946 2.19 0.21 29.59
CA HIS A 946 2.97 -0.82 30.25
C HIS A 946 2.92 -2.15 29.48
N LEU A 947 3.95 -2.41 28.68
CA LEU A 947 4.11 -3.68 27.97
C LEU A 947 4.25 -4.87 28.94
N VAL A 948 3.38 -5.86 28.78
CA VAL A 948 3.47 -7.14 29.50
C VAL A 948 4.43 -8.05 28.72
N TRP A 949 5.70 -8.05 29.13
CA TRP A 949 6.73 -8.95 28.60
C TRP A 949 6.32 -10.42 28.77
N THR A 950 6.43 -11.20 27.70
CA THR A 950 6.06 -12.62 27.73
C THR A 950 7.09 -13.44 28.50
N HIS A 951 6.64 -14.44 29.26
CA HIS A 951 7.56 -15.35 29.92
C HIS A 951 8.22 -16.25 28.86
N PRO A 952 9.56 -16.21 28.69
CA PRO A 952 10.24 -16.97 27.65
C PRO A 952 10.21 -18.47 27.96
N ILE A 953 9.84 -19.28 26.98
CA ILE A 953 9.88 -20.75 27.06
C ILE A 953 11.07 -21.24 26.21
N PRO A 954 12.29 -21.28 26.77
CA PRO A 954 13.52 -21.50 26.01
C PRO A 954 13.59 -22.90 25.42
N LEU A 955 14.09 -22.97 24.18
CA LEU A 955 14.25 -24.22 23.45
C LEU A 955 15.73 -24.55 23.29
N ASN A 956 16.15 -25.71 23.82
CA ASN A 956 17.49 -26.27 23.62
C ASN A 956 17.54 -27.11 22.32
N LYS A 957 17.31 -26.43 21.20
CA LYS A 957 17.47 -26.96 19.84
C LYS A 957 17.78 -25.81 18.89
N SER A 958 18.50 -26.10 17.81
CA SER A 958 18.79 -25.10 16.78
C SER A 958 17.52 -24.59 16.11
N ALA A 959 17.49 -23.30 15.78
CA ALA A 959 16.54 -22.72 14.84
C ALA A 959 16.54 -23.54 13.53
N PRO A 960 15.37 -23.97 13.00
CA PRO A 960 15.30 -24.68 11.73
C PRO A 960 15.92 -23.86 10.59
N THR A 961 16.76 -24.47 9.74
CA THR A 961 17.38 -23.80 8.58
C THR A 961 16.35 -23.16 7.65
N ASN A 962 15.16 -23.77 7.58
CA ASN A 962 14.08 -23.37 6.70
C ASN A 962 13.04 -22.50 7.40
N LEU A 963 13.27 -22.04 8.64
CA LEU A 963 12.26 -21.33 9.46
C LEU A 963 11.58 -20.16 8.70
N TYR A 964 12.34 -19.43 7.89
CA TYR A 964 11.88 -18.32 7.04
C TYR A 964 11.41 -18.77 5.64
N GLN A 965 11.82 -19.95 5.18
CA GLN A 965 11.51 -20.49 3.84
C GLN A 965 10.24 -21.34 3.80
N SER A 966 9.97 -22.13 4.86
CA SER A 966 8.74 -22.92 5.02
C SER A 966 7.52 -22.08 5.40
N GLN A 967 7.69 -20.75 5.50
CA GLN A 967 6.62 -19.79 5.82
C GLN A 967 6.31 -18.89 4.62
N LYS A 968 6.39 -19.44 3.39
CA LYS A 968 5.67 -18.95 2.21
C LYS A 968 4.16 -19.24 2.30
N LEU A 969 3.58 -18.89 3.46
CA LEU A 969 2.17 -19.01 3.86
C LEU A 969 1.54 -20.41 3.84
N LEU A 970 1.95 -21.36 2.98
CA LEU A 970 1.58 -22.78 3.04
C LEU A 970 2.80 -23.69 2.85
N SER A 971 2.82 -24.81 3.56
CA SER A 971 3.91 -25.79 3.58
C SER A 971 3.84 -26.81 2.42
N PHE A 972 3.70 -26.34 1.18
CA PHE A 972 3.67 -27.20 -0.01
C PHE A 972 5.06 -27.39 -0.63
N ALA A 973 5.39 -28.64 -0.98
CA ALA A 973 6.49 -28.97 -1.87
C ALA A 973 6.08 -28.72 -3.33
N ILE A 974 6.25 -27.48 -3.82
CA ILE A 974 5.88 -27.05 -5.18
C ILE A 974 6.92 -27.51 -6.22
N ASP A 975 7.21 -28.81 -6.25
CA ASP A 975 8.07 -29.48 -7.25
C ASP A 975 7.28 -30.30 -8.28
N GLY A 976 5.94 -30.25 -8.21
CA GLY A 976 5.05 -30.84 -9.21
C GLY A 976 5.08 -30.05 -10.53
N GLN A 977 5.68 -30.64 -11.57
CA GLN A 977 5.62 -30.09 -12.92
C GLN A 977 4.17 -30.13 -13.46
N PHE A 978 3.70 -29.01 -14.02
CA PHE A 978 2.47 -29.02 -14.82
C PHE A 978 2.61 -30.01 -15.99
N PRO A 979 1.56 -30.77 -16.34
CA PRO A 979 1.56 -31.57 -17.57
C PRO A 979 1.62 -30.64 -18.78
N VAL A 980 2.79 -30.55 -19.43
CA VAL A 980 3.00 -29.70 -20.61
C VAL A 980 2.33 -30.34 -21.83
N TRP A 981 1.03 -30.08 -21.97
CA TRP A 981 0.26 -30.42 -23.17
C TRP A 981 0.86 -29.68 -24.37
N LYS A 982 1.50 -30.43 -25.27
CA LYS A 982 2.02 -29.87 -26.52
C LYS A 982 0.84 -29.49 -27.41
N ILE A 983 0.68 -28.20 -27.66
CA ILE A 983 -0.32 -27.66 -28.59
C ILE A 983 -0.08 -28.26 -29.98
N GLY A 984 -0.94 -29.19 -30.38
CA GLY A 984 -1.04 -29.62 -31.77
C GLY A 984 -1.70 -28.53 -32.63
N PRO A 985 -1.41 -28.46 -33.93
CA PRO A 985 -2.12 -27.55 -34.82
C PRO A 985 -3.62 -27.90 -34.85
N PRO A 986 -4.53 -26.92 -34.95
CA PRO A 986 -5.97 -27.18 -34.94
C PRO A 986 -6.38 -28.06 -36.13
N PRO A 987 -7.38 -28.95 -35.96
CA PRO A 987 -7.88 -29.76 -37.06
C PRO A 987 -8.46 -28.86 -38.15
N LYS A 988 -8.06 -29.11 -39.41
CA LYS A 988 -8.65 -28.44 -40.56
C LYS A 988 -10.10 -28.88 -40.71
N GLY A 989 -11.02 -27.93 -40.82
CA GLY A 989 -12.45 -28.22 -40.96
C GLY A 989 -12.75 -29.09 -42.17
N GLY A 990 -13.53 -30.15 -41.96
CA GLY A 990 -14.20 -30.91 -43.01
C GLY A 990 -15.69 -30.58 -43.02
N SER A 991 -16.26 -30.32 -44.19
CA SER A 991 -17.69 -30.05 -44.35
C SER A 991 -18.51 -31.35 -44.25
N GLY A 992 -19.50 -31.37 -43.36
CA GLY A 992 -20.51 -32.42 -43.21
C GLY A 992 -21.90 -31.80 -43.16
N ASN A 993 -22.87 -32.44 -43.81
CA ASN A 993 -24.21 -31.88 -44.03
C ASN A 993 -25.15 -32.17 -42.84
N PRO A 994 -26.08 -31.27 -42.48
CA PRO A 994 -27.03 -31.52 -41.39
C PRO A 994 -28.24 -32.33 -41.88
N ASN A 995 -28.32 -33.61 -41.50
CA ASN A 995 -29.55 -34.40 -41.35
C ASN A 995 -29.18 -35.84 -40.91
N ASP A 996 -29.41 -36.15 -39.63
CA ASP A 996 -29.81 -37.48 -39.13
C ASP A 996 -30.22 -37.36 -37.65
N GLY A 997 -31.03 -38.30 -37.15
CA GLY A 997 -31.85 -38.14 -35.94
C GLY A 997 -31.30 -38.64 -34.60
N LEU A 998 -32.02 -38.27 -33.54
CA LEU A 998 -32.02 -38.86 -32.17
C LEU A 998 -32.48 -40.35 -32.19
N PRO A 999 -32.36 -41.16 -31.10
CA PRO A 999 -32.15 -40.80 -29.68
C PRO A 999 -31.19 -41.72 -28.87
N GLY A 1000 -31.16 -41.58 -27.53
CA GLY A 1000 -30.77 -42.68 -26.61
C GLY A 1000 -30.09 -42.28 -25.30
N ASP A 1001 -30.68 -42.61 -24.15
CA ASP A 1001 -30.11 -42.45 -22.80
C ASP A 1001 -29.05 -43.51 -22.44
N LEU A 1002 -28.06 -43.17 -21.60
CA LEU A 1002 -27.20 -44.18 -20.95
C LEU A 1002 -26.52 -43.75 -19.64
N TRP A 1003 -27.26 -43.21 -18.66
CA TRP A 1003 -26.74 -43.00 -17.29
C TRP A 1003 -27.76 -43.37 -16.20
N GLY A 1004 -27.90 -44.68 -15.92
CA GLY A 1004 -28.65 -45.20 -14.79
C GLY A 1004 -27.72 -45.82 -13.75
N TRP A 1005 -27.53 -45.16 -12.60
CA TRP A 1005 -26.77 -45.71 -11.46
C TRP A 1005 -27.73 -46.34 -10.44
N ARG A 1006 -27.53 -47.62 -10.11
CA ARG A 1006 -28.21 -48.28 -8.99
C ARG A 1006 -27.48 -48.01 -7.67
N THR A 1007 -28.26 -47.81 -6.61
CA THR A 1007 -27.83 -47.81 -5.21
C THR A 1007 -27.87 -49.22 -4.62
N GLU A 1008 -26.93 -49.59 -3.74
CA GLU A 1008 -27.21 -50.28 -2.46
C GLU A 1008 -25.95 -50.57 -1.60
N GLY A 1009 -26.08 -50.36 -0.28
CA GLY A 1009 -25.93 -51.47 0.69
C GLY A 1009 -24.55 -51.96 1.19
N SER A 1010 -24.19 -51.50 2.40
CA SER A 1010 -23.65 -52.30 3.54
C SER A 1010 -22.27 -53.01 3.53
N ASN A 1011 -21.56 -52.81 4.65
CA ASN A 1011 -20.39 -53.53 5.22
C ASN A 1011 -20.69 -54.98 5.69
N PRO A 1012 -19.70 -55.77 6.22
CA PRO A 1012 -18.23 -55.79 6.06
C PRO A 1012 -17.63 -57.21 5.80
N GLY A 1013 -16.30 -57.36 5.65
CA GLY A 1013 -15.60 -58.67 5.52
C GLY A 1013 -14.11 -58.64 5.94
N TYR A 1014 -13.49 -59.81 6.20
CA TYR A 1014 -12.24 -59.98 6.97
C TYR A 1014 -11.23 -60.91 6.25
N TYR A 1015 -9.95 -60.48 6.10
CA TYR A 1015 -8.73 -61.29 5.83
C TYR A 1015 -8.67 -62.01 4.44
N ASP A 1016 -7.54 -62.49 3.89
CA ASP A 1016 -6.13 -62.60 4.34
C ASP A 1016 -5.10 -62.45 3.17
N GLU A 1017 -3.80 -62.71 3.40
CA GLU A 1017 -2.71 -62.86 2.38
C GLU A 1017 -2.95 -64.09 1.44
N ASP A 1018 -2.25 -64.40 0.33
CA ASP A 1018 -0.84 -64.19 -0.08
C ASP A 1018 -0.60 -64.49 -1.60
N SER A 1019 0.53 -64.01 -2.16
CA SER A 1019 1.30 -64.55 -3.31
C SER A 1019 0.75 -64.58 -4.77
N LEU A 1020 1.49 -64.00 -5.75
CA LEU A 1020 2.34 -64.74 -6.73
C LEU A 1020 3.02 -63.87 -7.84
N SER A 1021 4.17 -64.36 -8.33
CA SER A 1021 4.73 -64.20 -9.69
C SER A 1021 5.02 -62.79 -10.27
N LEU A 1022 6.22 -62.27 -10.00
CA LEU A 1022 6.83 -61.12 -10.71
C LEU A 1022 7.92 -61.56 -11.72
N GLY A 1023 7.55 -62.43 -12.68
CA GLY A 1023 8.50 -63.12 -13.57
C GLY A 1023 8.95 -62.38 -14.85
N PRO A 1024 8.05 -62.04 -15.81
CA PRO A 1024 8.48 -61.68 -17.17
C PRO A 1024 8.93 -60.21 -17.37
N ALA A 1025 8.37 -59.27 -16.60
CA ALA A 1025 8.47 -57.83 -16.88
C ALA A 1025 9.88 -57.24 -16.71
N LEU A 1026 10.67 -57.75 -15.76
CA LEU A 1026 12.01 -57.25 -15.47
C LEU A 1026 13.04 -57.57 -16.57
N ILE A 1027 12.84 -58.64 -17.33
CA ILE A 1027 13.75 -59.04 -18.42
C ILE A 1027 13.61 -58.10 -19.62
N LEU A 1028 12.37 -57.68 -19.95
CA LEU A 1028 12.06 -56.76 -21.05
C LEU A 1028 12.54 -55.32 -20.79
N THR A 1029 12.50 -54.85 -19.54
CA THR A 1029 12.99 -53.51 -19.19
C THR A 1029 14.51 -53.41 -19.27
N VAL A 1030 15.25 -54.43 -18.80
CA VAL A 1030 16.71 -54.49 -18.91
C VAL A 1030 17.18 -54.56 -20.36
N LEU A 1031 16.51 -55.36 -21.20
CA LEU A 1031 16.84 -55.46 -22.63
C LEU A 1031 16.63 -54.14 -23.39
N SER A 1032 15.52 -53.42 -23.14
CA SER A 1032 15.27 -52.13 -23.81
C SER A 1032 16.30 -51.06 -23.39
N PHE A 1033 16.72 -51.05 -22.12
CA PHE A 1033 17.75 -50.12 -21.64
C PHE A 1033 19.13 -50.36 -22.30
N LEU A 1034 19.52 -51.62 -22.48
CA LEU A 1034 20.76 -51.99 -23.17
C LEU A 1034 20.79 -51.51 -24.64
N VAL A 1035 19.67 -51.64 -25.37
CA VAL A 1035 19.55 -51.17 -26.76
C VAL A 1035 19.70 -49.64 -26.83
N VAL A 1036 19.08 -48.90 -25.91
CA VAL A 1036 19.22 -47.43 -25.83
C VAL A 1036 20.66 -47.01 -25.52
N CYS A 1037 21.33 -47.68 -24.58
CA CYS A 1037 22.74 -47.41 -24.27
C CYS A 1037 23.70 -47.69 -25.44
N LEU A 1038 23.45 -48.74 -26.23
CA LEU A 1038 24.22 -49.06 -27.43
C LEU A 1038 23.99 -48.02 -28.54
N ALA A 1039 22.74 -47.64 -28.81
CA ALA A 1039 22.42 -46.58 -29.77
C ALA A 1039 23.09 -45.24 -29.41
N TYR A 1040 23.06 -44.86 -28.13
CA TYR A 1040 23.72 -43.64 -27.63
C TYR A 1040 25.25 -43.67 -27.84
N ARG A 1041 25.90 -44.81 -27.59
CA ARG A 1041 27.35 -44.98 -27.84
C ARG A 1041 27.69 -44.89 -29.34
N CYS A 1042 26.86 -45.44 -30.22
CA CYS A 1042 27.08 -45.36 -31.67
C CYS A 1042 26.93 -43.92 -32.20
N TYR A 1043 25.92 -43.17 -31.73
CA TYR A 1043 25.68 -41.80 -32.18
C TYR A 1043 26.84 -40.86 -31.82
N HIS A 1044 27.44 -41.03 -30.63
CA HIS A 1044 28.41 -40.07 -30.10
C HIS A 1044 29.85 -40.21 -30.66
N GLN A 1045 30.14 -41.22 -31.48
CA GLN A 1045 31.49 -41.44 -32.04
C GLN A 1045 31.82 -40.62 -33.30
N ARG A 1046 30.85 -39.97 -33.95
CA ARG A 1046 31.06 -39.21 -35.21
C ARG A 1046 30.89 -37.69 -35.07
N THR A 1047 31.78 -37.01 -34.33
CA THR A 1047 32.32 -35.66 -34.67
C THR A 1047 33.29 -35.13 -33.59
N ARG A 1048 34.60 -35.05 -33.89
CA ARG A 1048 35.59 -34.23 -33.15
C ARG A 1048 36.78 -33.83 -34.04
N PRO A 1049 37.04 -32.51 -34.24
CA PRO A 1049 38.33 -32.02 -34.73
C PRO A 1049 39.39 -31.94 -33.61
N ARG A 1050 40.65 -31.65 -33.98
CA ARG A 1050 41.84 -31.77 -33.11
C ARG A 1050 42.14 -30.53 -32.24
N ARG A 1051 42.83 -30.77 -31.11
CA ARG A 1051 43.51 -29.76 -30.25
C ARG A 1051 44.98 -29.61 -30.66
N LYS A 1052 45.58 -28.45 -30.37
CA LYS A 1052 47.03 -28.31 -30.07
C LYS A 1052 47.26 -28.14 -28.54
N ARG A 1053 48.52 -28.22 -28.12
CA ARG A 1053 49.13 -28.15 -26.76
C ARG A 1053 50.39 -27.25 -26.87
N PRO A 1054 51.21 -26.94 -25.82
CA PRO A 1054 51.35 -27.50 -24.45
C PRO A 1054 51.46 -26.37 -23.36
N PRO A 1055 52.19 -26.46 -22.21
CA PRO A 1055 52.59 -27.60 -21.33
C PRO A 1055 52.20 -27.48 -19.82
N ARG A 1056 52.35 -28.61 -19.09
CA ARG A 1056 52.82 -28.91 -17.69
C ARG A 1056 52.96 -27.76 -16.63
N LEU A 1057 52.79 -27.96 -15.31
CA LEU A 1057 53.37 -29.01 -14.42
C LEU A 1057 52.41 -29.57 -13.32
N ARG A 1058 52.90 -30.09 -12.16
CA ARG A 1058 52.23 -31.14 -11.32
C ARG A 1058 52.81 -31.27 -9.87
N ARG A 1059 51.97 -31.56 -8.85
CA ARG A 1059 52.29 -31.90 -7.40
C ARG A 1059 52.94 -30.75 -6.59
N LEU A 1060 52.96 -30.69 -5.24
CA LEU A 1060 52.59 -31.58 -4.10
C LEU A 1060 51.37 -30.98 -3.30
N MET A 1061 50.69 -31.58 -2.30
CA MET A 1061 50.92 -32.64 -1.27
C MET A 1061 51.60 -32.22 0.07
N ALA A 1062 50.76 -32.15 1.13
CA ALA A 1062 51.04 -32.36 2.57
C ALA A 1062 51.86 -31.34 3.40
N ALA A 1063 51.45 -31.23 4.68
CA ALA A 1063 52.04 -30.49 5.82
C ALA A 1063 52.03 -28.94 5.70
N LEU A 1064 52.00 -28.14 6.77
CA LEU A 1064 52.14 -28.41 8.21
C LEU A 1064 50.95 -27.89 9.06
N ASN A 1065 50.90 -28.34 10.31
CA ASN A 1065 50.00 -27.87 11.38
C ASN A 1065 50.81 -27.05 12.41
N ALA A 1066 50.10 -26.24 13.24
CA ALA A 1066 50.54 -25.63 14.51
C ALA A 1066 51.52 -24.41 14.50
N GLY A 1067 51.41 -23.58 15.57
CA GLY A 1067 52.18 -22.35 15.84
C GLY A 1067 51.31 -21.07 15.77
N ARG A 1068 50.57 -20.66 16.82
CA ARG A 1068 51.01 -19.80 17.97
C ARG A 1068 51.73 -18.48 17.58
N VAL A 1069 50.96 -17.37 17.55
CA VAL A 1069 50.95 -16.24 18.55
C VAL A 1069 52.26 -16.06 19.37
N PRO A 1070 52.84 -14.84 19.56
CA PRO A 1070 52.16 -13.52 19.71
C PRO A 1070 52.81 -12.28 19.04
N ALA A 1071 52.13 -11.12 19.19
CA ALA A 1071 52.61 -9.71 19.13
C ALA A 1071 53.20 -9.19 17.80
N VAL A 1072 53.09 -7.91 17.45
CA VAL A 1072 52.67 -6.71 18.21
C VAL A 1072 51.27 -6.23 17.80
#